data_AF-A0A6N8X427-F1
#
_entry.id   AF-A0A6N8X427-F1
#
_cell.length_a   1.000
_cell.length_b   1.000
_cell.length_c   1.000
_cell.angle_alpha   90.00
_cell.angle_beta   90.00
_cell.angle_gamma   90.00
#
_symmetry.space_group_name_H-M   'P 1'
#
loop_
_entity.id
_entity.type
_entity.pdbx_description
1 polymer ?
#
loop_
_entity_poly.entity_id
_entity_poly.type
_entity_poly.pdbx_seq_one_letter_code
_entity_poly.pdbx_strand_id
1 'polypeptide(L)'
;MKYTLAAVVAALLVTWPDARGAAQRVPARSDTVLWIMPGLREPVRSLLTPAPPPVPFLRLGRARIPVTRLFSPLAGFPVQTEPVPHWTAGETLRFGTLGPPIGFLDIPDPRARSPGVVGGPAPGRFVNEYADLGFSLRGTGEIGGDWTAFRPCDETVQVTCEVSLLPQVTPDIRFAATADGTITDRILVDVDYDQAREFQGANRLNIHYQGLPGEVLQRFEVGDVRFDLPSSRFLREAVPAGNFGFQATLRAGPVDVRSVWAQQAGEVTSRRFRLEGSGRGYSRSDTVVLDDADYLEGQFFFLFDPAAFLGYPHLDILALSRADAAPTAAPGAEPIQLYRSEIDLYARQQVEGYIQADAIAGTGADTVAESGWFQYLQPGQDYVVHPSGLWVALRVPLGPDEILGVTYITETGDTVGTYNPERIYRGGGRPRLRMLKATSAQHQPGRPTWRTEMRQVYRVTSSGDVDPGSVELSISLGEESAGRTFARRPNGDDLTYLRLFGLDEEAPSERLDESQIYRPALDSFEDQPPVQGTFIVFPTLEPFAAPAPLRSVPVDTMEARRILGGNRNERIYRDPDPFERENGGVFRLNLSYQVQGEGTVASFALGAVGIREGTERVTLADRVLLSGVDYTIDYDAGMLTLLNPETLLAANPGRYLDVSWEQRTFFQVAPSSVFGLNAGYDMGDYGAVNLVGLYQTEHALVRRPQLGVEAGAVALGGVNANLNLGAPLLSRVLDAVPGLDVGGESSFHLSGEAAVSLPDPNRQGDVYIDDYDGLNARNLSLQSHEWRRGSAAAFHDGAEGVLPALLSADNLAELAWQHTWIREDVGGDSLGVFQGFNPNAEIDQQIRATGSVLREPGLFVRCRPKSGDVAGERGWSSVTNVL
;
A
#
# COMPACT_ATOMS: atom_id res chain seq x y z
N MET A 1 -30.73 41.05 -5.05
CA MET A 1 -29.70 42.02 -4.63
C MET A 1 -29.74 42.46 -3.16
N LYS A 2 -30.89 42.59 -2.46
CA LYS A 2 -30.91 42.97 -1.03
C LYS A 2 -30.71 41.82 -0.02
N TYR A 3 -30.87 40.56 -0.43
CA TYR A 3 -30.72 39.40 0.46
C TYR A 3 -29.29 38.80 0.47
N THR A 4 -28.49 39.09 -0.54
CA THR A 4 -27.11 38.60 -0.66
C THR A 4 -26.12 39.41 0.21
N LEU A 5 -26.41 40.70 0.46
CA LEU A 5 -25.60 41.56 1.32
C LEU A 5 -25.76 41.22 2.82
N ALA A 6 -26.90 40.67 3.22
CA ALA A 6 -27.18 40.29 4.61
C ALA A 6 -26.44 39.01 5.03
N ALA A 7 -26.16 38.10 4.09
CA ALA A 7 -25.42 36.87 4.36
C ALA A 7 -23.91 37.11 4.58
N VAL A 8 -23.33 38.08 3.86
CA VAL A 8 -21.90 38.46 4.01
C VAL A 8 -21.64 39.21 5.31
N VAL A 9 -22.60 40.01 5.80
CA VAL A 9 -22.48 40.70 7.09
C VAL A 9 -22.75 39.76 8.28
N ALA A 10 -23.57 38.72 8.11
CA ALA A 10 -23.80 37.71 9.15
C ALA A 10 -22.60 36.77 9.36
N ALA A 11 -21.80 36.51 8.31
CA ALA A 11 -20.58 35.72 8.42
C ALA A 11 -19.42 36.44 9.14
N LEU A 12 -19.44 37.78 9.17
CA LEU A 12 -18.42 38.61 9.82
C LEU A 12 -18.70 38.90 11.31
N LEU A 13 -19.81 38.43 11.88
CA LEU A 13 -20.26 38.76 13.24
C LEU A 13 -20.59 37.55 14.14
N VAL A 14 -20.03 36.36 13.86
CA VAL A 14 -20.03 35.26 14.83
C VAL A 14 -18.70 35.26 15.58
N THR A 15 -18.81 35.72 16.81
CA THR A 15 -17.76 35.94 17.80
C THR A 15 -17.11 34.65 18.31
N TRP A 16 -15.82 34.77 18.63
CA TRP A 16 -15.04 34.00 19.60
C TRP A 16 -15.88 33.23 20.65
N PRO A 17 -15.51 31.98 21.02
CA PRO A 17 -16.01 31.39 22.24
C PRO A 17 -15.36 32.05 23.46
N ASP A 18 -16.20 32.56 24.36
CA ASP A 18 -15.85 33.08 25.68
C ASP A 18 -14.95 32.11 26.46
N ALA A 19 -13.73 32.56 26.72
CA ALA A 19 -12.84 31.99 27.73
C ALA A 19 -13.23 32.53 29.11
N ARG A 20 -14.15 31.87 29.83
CA ARG A 20 -14.28 32.02 31.31
C ARG A 20 -14.66 30.70 32.00
N GLY A 21 -13.70 30.27 32.83
CA GLY A 21 -13.65 29.10 33.71
C GLY A 21 -14.94 28.55 34.33
N ALA A 22 -15.02 27.22 34.31
CA ALA A 22 -15.51 26.43 35.42
C ALA A 22 -14.43 25.38 35.76
N ALA A 23 -13.59 25.71 36.74
CA ALA A 23 -12.67 24.76 37.35
C ALA A 23 -13.49 23.78 38.20
N GLN A 24 -13.67 22.55 37.73
CA GLN A 24 -13.94 21.40 38.60
C GLN A 24 -12.69 20.53 38.63
N ARG A 25 -11.92 20.69 39.71
CA ARG A 25 -10.90 19.73 40.13
C ARG A 25 -11.60 18.41 40.45
N VAL A 26 -11.25 17.35 39.74
CA VAL A 26 -11.43 15.96 40.20
C VAL A 26 -10.04 15.32 40.15
N PRO A 27 -9.58 14.68 41.24
CA PRO A 27 -8.17 14.37 41.43
C PRO A 27 -7.75 13.13 40.62
N ALA A 28 -6.48 13.15 40.20
CA ALA A 28 -5.76 11.97 39.76
C ALA A 28 -5.81 10.88 40.83
N ARG A 29 -6.18 9.65 40.44
CA ARG A 29 -5.77 8.43 41.12
C ARG A 29 -5.82 7.20 40.20
N SER A 30 -4.65 6.59 40.10
CA SER A 30 -4.33 5.16 40.02
C SER A 30 -4.92 4.30 38.90
N ASP A 31 -4.02 3.86 38.03
CA ASP A 31 -3.86 2.47 37.55
C ASP A 31 -5.03 1.54 37.84
N THR A 32 -5.77 1.18 36.81
CA THR A 32 -6.54 -0.06 36.80
C THR A 32 -6.51 -0.63 35.39
N VAL A 33 -5.57 -1.56 35.16
CA VAL A 33 -5.59 -2.49 34.04
C VAL A 33 -6.76 -3.45 34.29
N LEU A 34 -7.79 -3.39 33.46
CA LEU A 34 -8.94 -4.28 33.56
C LEU A 34 -8.65 -5.58 32.81
N TRP A 35 -8.24 -6.62 33.55
CA TRP A 35 -8.24 -7.99 33.06
C TRP A 35 -9.69 -8.50 32.99
N ILE A 36 -10.17 -8.81 31.78
CA ILE A 36 -11.44 -9.52 31.58
C ILE A 36 -11.13 -11.01 31.44
N MET A 37 -11.47 -11.78 32.47
CA MET A 37 -11.54 -13.25 32.39
C MET A 37 -12.89 -13.68 31.80
N PRO A 38 -12.95 -14.77 31.01
CA PRO A 38 -14.16 -15.19 30.33
C PRO A 38 -15.05 -16.02 31.27
N GLY A 39 -16.35 -15.72 31.26
CA GLY A 39 -17.39 -16.64 31.72
C GLY A 39 -18.37 -16.06 32.72
N LEU A 40 -19.55 -15.66 32.23
CA LEU A 40 -20.84 -16.10 32.78
C LEU A 40 -21.98 -15.62 31.87
N ARG A 41 -22.81 -16.59 31.48
CA ARG A 41 -24.07 -16.44 30.76
C ARG A 41 -25.12 -15.83 31.69
N GLU A 42 -25.80 -14.75 31.26
CA GLU A 42 -27.27 -14.60 31.21
C GLU A 42 -27.69 -13.14 30.93
N PRO A 43 -28.92 -12.90 30.38
CA PRO A 43 -29.27 -11.67 29.70
C PRO A 43 -29.93 -10.64 30.63
N VAL A 44 -29.42 -9.41 30.64
CA VAL A 44 -30.11 -8.29 31.32
C VAL A 44 -31.04 -7.58 30.32
N ARG A 45 -32.33 -7.67 30.61
CA ARG A 45 -33.40 -6.92 29.94
C ARG A 45 -33.25 -5.41 30.13
N SER A 46 -33.55 -4.70 29.05
CA SER A 46 -33.73 -3.25 28.95
C SER A 46 -34.67 -2.67 30.00
N LEU A 47 -34.27 -1.56 30.61
CA LEU A 47 -35.15 -0.50 31.10
C LEU A 47 -34.28 0.76 31.25
N LEU A 48 -34.41 1.71 30.32
CA LEU A 48 -34.17 3.16 30.46
C LEU A 48 -34.33 3.81 29.07
N THR A 49 -35.54 4.26 28.75
CA THR A 49 -35.78 5.21 27.66
C THR A 49 -35.49 6.64 28.16
N PRO A 50 -34.55 7.39 27.57
CA PRO A 50 -34.43 8.81 27.86
C PRO A 50 -35.55 9.58 27.14
N ALA A 51 -36.18 10.52 27.85
CA ALA A 51 -37.16 11.44 27.29
C ALA A 51 -36.51 12.36 26.23
N PRO A 52 -37.22 12.76 25.16
CA PRO A 52 -36.68 13.63 24.12
C PRO A 52 -36.39 15.04 24.67
N PRO A 53 -35.32 15.72 24.20
CA PRO A 53 -35.00 17.08 24.63
C PRO A 53 -36.04 18.11 24.13
N PRO A 54 -36.18 19.26 24.81
CA PRO A 54 -37.15 20.29 24.44
C PRO A 54 -36.81 20.94 23.10
N VAL A 55 -37.83 21.08 22.24
CA VAL A 55 -37.71 21.71 20.92
C VAL A 55 -37.58 23.24 21.09
N PRO A 56 -36.55 23.91 20.51
CA PRO A 56 -36.41 25.36 20.62
C PRO A 56 -37.46 26.09 19.76
N PHE A 57 -37.93 27.23 20.26
CA PHE A 57 -38.85 28.14 19.56
C PHE A 57 -38.17 29.48 19.32
N LEU A 58 -38.39 30.07 18.15
CA LEU A 58 -37.96 31.44 17.85
C LEU A 58 -39.13 32.39 18.08
N ARG A 59 -38.90 33.47 18.84
CA ARG A 59 -39.93 34.43 19.24
C ARG A 59 -39.77 35.72 18.42
N LEU A 60 -40.66 35.91 17.45
CA LEU A 60 -40.78 37.13 16.65
C LEU A 60 -42.12 37.78 17.00
N GLY A 61 -42.08 38.85 17.81
CA GLY A 61 -43.29 39.53 18.30
C GLY A 61 -44.20 38.62 19.15
N ARG A 62 -45.51 38.63 18.89
CA ARG A 62 -46.52 37.83 19.64
C ARG A 62 -46.67 36.39 19.15
N ALA A 63 -45.97 35.95 18.11
CA ALA A 63 -46.05 34.59 17.58
C ALA A 63 -44.90 33.69 18.07
N ARG A 64 -45.19 32.41 18.28
CA ARG A 64 -44.21 31.34 18.57
C ARG A 64 -44.17 30.38 17.38
N ILE A 65 -43.00 30.17 16.79
CA ILE A 65 -42.81 29.27 15.63
C ILE A 65 -41.76 28.20 16.00
N PRO A 66 -42.05 26.91 15.81
CA PRO A 66 -41.08 25.83 16.01
C PRO A 66 -40.04 25.81 14.88
N VAL A 67 -38.76 25.62 15.22
CA VAL A 67 -37.61 25.72 14.30
C VAL A 67 -37.63 24.66 13.18
N THR A 68 -38.38 23.57 13.35
CA THR A 68 -38.51 22.47 12.36
C THR A 68 -39.23 22.84 11.06
N ARG A 69 -39.77 24.06 10.91
CA ARG A 69 -40.45 24.51 9.67
C ARG A 69 -39.60 25.35 8.71
N LEU A 70 -38.31 25.58 9.00
CA LEU A 70 -37.44 26.37 8.12
C LEU A 70 -36.73 25.56 7.01
N PHE A 71 -36.83 24.23 7.03
CA PHE A 71 -36.23 23.36 6.01
C PHE A 71 -37.19 22.21 5.65
N SER A 72 -38.02 22.43 4.64
CA SER A 72 -38.67 21.36 3.88
C SER A 72 -38.73 21.78 2.41
N PRO A 73 -38.38 20.89 1.47
CA PRO A 73 -38.38 21.21 0.04
C PRO A 73 -39.81 21.40 -0.47
N LEU A 74 -39.99 22.46 -1.27
CA LEU A 74 -41.24 22.79 -1.97
C LEU A 74 -41.63 21.67 -2.94
N ALA A 75 -42.75 21.01 -2.69
CA ALA A 75 -43.45 20.18 -3.67
C ALA A 75 -44.77 20.87 -4.04
N GLY A 76 -44.99 21.07 -5.35
CA GLY A 76 -46.32 21.34 -5.92
C GLY A 76 -46.48 22.66 -6.66
N PHE A 77 -46.14 22.68 -7.96
CA PHE A 77 -46.85 23.50 -8.96
C PHE A 77 -47.26 22.61 -10.14
N PRO A 78 -48.45 22.80 -10.72
CA PRO A 78 -49.01 21.94 -11.77
C PRO A 78 -48.39 22.26 -13.14
N VAL A 79 -47.94 21.23 -13.85
CA VAL A 79 -47.53 21.32 -15.26
C VAL A 79 -48.78 21.24 -16.14
N GLN A 80 -49.09 22.32 -16.86
CA GLN A 80 -49.99 22.29 -18.01
C GLN A 80 -49.25 21.65 -19.19
N THR A 81 -49.85 20.63 -19.76
CA THR A 81 -49.42 19.96 -20.98
C THR A 81 -50.03 20.66 -22.20
N GLU A 82 -49.19 21.11 -23.12
CA GLU A 82 -49.55 21.33 -24.53
C GLU A 82 -48.42 20.82 -25.44
N PRO A 83 -48.73 20.48 -26.72
CA PRO A 83 -48.16 19.31 -27.38
C PRO A 83 -46.92 19.60 -28.25
N VAL A 84 -46.05 18.58 -28.35
CA VAL A 84 -44.91 18.50 -29.28
C VAL A 84 -45.41 18.06 -30.68
N PRO A 85 -44.87 18.62 -31.79
CA PRO A 85 -45.29 18.25 -33.13
C PRO A 85 -44.73 16.88 -33.57
N HIS A 86 -45.52 16.29 -34.47
CA HIS A 86 -45.50 14.95 -35.01
C HIS A 86 -44.42 14.81 -36.09
N TRP A 87 -43.55 13.80 -35.97
CA TRP A 87 -42.73 13.33 -37.09
C TRP A 87 -43.37 12.09 -37.70
N THR A 88 -43.65 12.19 -39.00
CA THR A 88 -44.24 11.18 -39.87
C THR A 88 -43.26 10.05 -40.16
N ALA A 89 -43.76 8.81 -40.12
CA ALA A 89 -43.04 7.60 -40.52
C ALA A 89 -42.95 7.45 -42.06
N GLY A 90 -41.74 7.13 -42.52
CA GLY A 90 -41.36 6.65 -43.86
C GLY A 90 -39.83 6.57 -43.85
N GLU A 91 -39.12 5.50 -44.21
CA GLU A 91 -39.37 4.43 -45.17
C GLU A 91 -38.58 3.15 -44.79
N THR A 92 -39.14 2.00 -45.15
CA THR A 92 -38.55 0.69 -45.51
C THR A 92 -37.17 0.25 -44.96
N LEU A 93 -37.21 -0.79 -44.10
CA LEU A 93 -36.10 -1.70 -43.81
C LEU A 93 -35.76 -2.57 -45.04
N ARG A 94 -34.50 -2.58 -45.47
CA ARG A 94 -33.93 -3.61 -46.35
C ARG A 94 -32.98 -4.49 -45.55
N PHE A 95 -33.29 -5.79 -45.47
CA PHE A 95 -32.39 -6.81 -44.97
C PHE A 95 -31.31 -7.11 -46.03
N GLY A 96 -30.05 -6.87 -45.68
CA GLY A 96 -28.87 -7.28 -46.46
C GLY A 96 -28.33 -8.62 -45.94
N THR A 97 -28.07 -9.52 -46.88
CA THR A 97 -27.61 -10.91 -46.72
C THR A 97 -26.17 -11.04 -46.20
N LEU A 98 -25.92 -12.15 -45.47
CA LEU A 98 -24.63 -12.66 -45.00
C LEU A 98 -23.55 -12.75 -46.10
N GLY A 99 -22.34 -12.30 -45.79
CA GLY A 99 -21.10 -12.51 -46.55
C GLY A 99 -20.01 -13.24 -45.73
N PRO A 100 -19.04 -13.92 -46.38
CA PRO A 100 -18.19 -14.99 -45.79
C PRO A 100 -16.89 -14.45 -45.13
N PRO A 101 -16.02 -15.32 -44.53
CA PRO A 101 -15.23 -14.98 -43.34
C PRO A 101 -13.87 -14.32 -43.61
N ILE A 102 -13.47 -13.53 -42.60
CA ILE A 102 -12.13 -13.17 -42.13
C ILE A 102 -10.98 -13.36 -43.14
N GLY A 103 -10.52 -12.25 -43.70
CA GLY A 103 -9.21 -12.08 -44.33
C GLY A 103 -8.33 -11.15 -43.49
N PHE A 104 -7.06 -11.51 -43.36
CA PHE A 104 -5.99 -10.83 -42.64
C PHE A 104 -6.01 -9.29 -42.77
N LEU A 105 -5.88 -8.59 -41.64
CA LEU A 105 -5.65 -7.14 -41.61
C LEU A 105 -4.20 -6.85 -41.98
N ASP A 106 -4.02 -6.03 -43.02
CA ASP A 106 -2.75 -5.41 -43.37
C ASP A 106 -2.28 -4.43 -42.27
N ILE A 107 -0.97 -4.43 -42.02
CA ILE A 107 -0.28 -3.50 -41.11
C ILE A 107 -0.44 -2.07 -41.66
N PRO A 108 -0.87 -1.06 -40.86
CA PRO A 108 -0.99 0.31 -41.35
C PRO A 108 0.40 0.94 -41.59
N ASP A 109 0.54 1.62 -42.72
CA ASP A 109 1.68 2.47 -43.07
C ASP A 109 1.86 3.60 -42.04
N PRO A 110 3.04 3.74 -41.40
CA PRO A 110 3.29 4.77 -40.38
C PRO A 110 3.38 6.21 -40.93
N ARG A 111 3.05 6.45 -42.21
CA ARG A 111 3.03 7.79 -42.82
C ARG A 111 1.65 8.25 -43.28
N ALA A 112 0.57 7.57 -42.88
CA ALA A 112 -0.78 8.07 -43.09
C ALA A 112 -1.03 9.30 -42.20
N ARG A 113 -1.11 10.47 -42.84
CA ARG A 113 -1.56 11.73 -42.24
C ARG A 113 -2.84 11.49 -41.43
N SER A 114 -2.87 12.11 -40.25
CA SER A 114 -3.99 12.19 -39.32
C SER A 114 -5.33 12.16 -40.07
N PRO A 115 -6.29 11.29 -39.69
CA PRO A 115 -7.65 11.45 -40.16
C PRO A 115 -8.07 12.85 -39.74
N GLY A 116 -8.35 13.70 -40.73
CA GLY A 116 -8.92 15.00 -40.49
C GLY A 116 -10.09 14.82 -39.55
N VAL A 117 -10.08 15.60 -38.47
CA VAL A 117 -11.20 15.80 -37.56
C VAL A 117 -12.45 15.88 -38.44
N VAL A 118 -13.24 14.81 -38.45
CA VAL A 118 -14.60 14.87 -38.98
C VAL A 118 -15.27 15.87 -38.08
N GLY A 119 -15.50 17.08 -38.62
CA GLY A 119 -16.14 18.16 -37.90
C GLY A 119 -17.43 17.64 -37.31
N GLY A 120 -17.42 17.37 -35.99
CA GLY A 120 -18.63 17.26 -35.23
C GLY A 120 -19.45 18.54 -35.42
N PRO A 121 -20.77 18.50 -35.25
CA PRO A 121 -21.59 19.71 -35.35
C PRO A 121 -20.95 20.80 -34.49
N ALA A 122 -20.70 21.96 -35.10
CA ALA A 122 -20.16 23.11 -34.38
C ALA A 122 -21.01 23.32 -33.12
N PRO A 123 -20.40 23.56 -31.94
CA PRO A 123 -21.14 23.76 -30.71
C PRO A 123 -22.24 24.79 -30.94
N GLY A 124 -23.44 24.50 -30.45
CA GLY A 124 -24.55 25.43 -30.53
C GLY A 124 -24.16 26.69 -29.79
N ARG A 125 -23.80 27.75 -30.52
CA ARG A 125 -23.42 29.03 -29.94
C ARG A 125 -24.69 29.84 -29.70
N PHE A 126 -25.05 29.99 -28.44
CA PHE A 126 -26.18 30.80 -28.02
C PHE A 126 -25.73 32.25 -27.91
N VAL A 127 -26.10 33.06 -28.91
CA VAL A 127 -25.76 34.48 -28.98
C VAL A 127 -27.04 35.31 -28.85
N ASN A 128 -27.14 36.07 -27.77
CA ASN A 128 -28.16 37.10 -27.59
C ASN A 128 -27.53 38.35 -26.95
N GLU A 129 -28.34 39.38 -26.66
CA GLU A 129 -27.85 40.63 -26.06
C GLU A 129 -27.27 40.48 -24.64
N TYR A 130 -27.42 39.31 -24.01
CA TYR A 130 -27.01 39.01 -22.65
C TYR A 130 -26.06 37.82 -22.53
N ALA A 131 -25.76 37.09 -23.59
CA ALA A 131 -24.93 35.89 -23.55
C ALA A 131 -24.34 35.58 -24.93
N ASP A 132 -23.03 35.31 -24.96
CA ASP A 132 -22.32 34.71 -26.08
C ASP A 132 -21.66 33.43 -25.56
N LEU A 133 -22.40 32.33 -25.57
CA LEU A 133 -22.01 31.07 -24.96
C LEU A 133 -22.01 29.94 -25.99
N GLY A 134 -20.84 29.37 -26.26
CA GLY A 134 -20.68 28.08 -26.90
C GLY A 134 -21.00 26.98 -25.90
N PHE A 135 -21.94 26.09 -26.24
CA PHE A 135 -22.21 24.90 -25.46
C PHE A 135 -22.30 23.68 -26.36
N SER A 136 -21.63 22.61 -25.95
CA SER A 136 -21.74 21.30 -26.58
C SER A 136 -21.81 20.25 -25.48
N LEU A 137 -22.88 19.46 -25.52
CA LEU A 137 -23.04 18.26 -24.70
C LEU A 137 -23.07 17.07 -25.63
N ARG A 138 -22.09 16.18 -25.48
CA ARG A 138 -22.02 14.90 -26.17
C ARG A 138 -22.32 13.82 -25.16
N GLY A 139 -23.46 13.16 -25.30
CA GLY A 139 -23.77 11.94 -24.57
C GLY A 139 -23.56 10.73 -25.47
N THR A 140 -22.86 9.72 -24.99
CA THR A 140 -22.83 8.39 -25.59
C THR A 140 -23.46 7.42 -24.61
N GLY A 141 -24.59 6.84 -24.98
CA GLY A 141 -25.23 5.78 -24.22
C GLY A 141 -25.04 4.45 -24.95
N GLU A 142 -24.35 3.52 -24.33
CA GLU A 142 -24.27 2.14 -24.76
C GLU A 142 -25.14 1.31 -23.82
N ILE A 143 -26.11 0.59 -24.38
CA ILE A 143 -26.94 -0.32 -23.61
C ILE A 143 -26.47 -1.72 -23.98
N GLY A 144 -25.54 -2.24 -23.19
CA GLY A 144 -25.15 -3.64 -23.23
C GLY A 144 -26.16 -4.47 -22.46
N GLY A 145 -26.35 -5.72 -22.87
CA GLY A 145 -27.08 -6.66 -22.05
C GLY A 145 -26.63 -8.07 -22.32
N ASP A 146 -26.35 -8.80 -21.25
CA ASP A 146 -26.06 -10.22 -21.33
C ASP A 146 -27.35 -10.99 -21.12
N TRP A 147 -27.68 -11.83 -22.10
CA TRP A 147 -28.74 -12.80 -21.98
C TRP A 147 -28.15 -14.19 -22.15
N THR A 148 -27.97 -14.87 -21.02
CA THR A 148 -27.45 -16.24 -20.99
C THR A 148 -28.60 -17.23 -21.19
N ALA A 149 -29.04 -17.37 -22.44
CA ALA A 149 -29.83 -18.54 -22.83
C ALA A 149 -28.87 -19.72 -23.00
N PHE A 150 -28.78 -20.57 -21.97
CA PHE A 150 -28.08 -21.86 -22.01
C PHE A 150 -26.53 -21.79 -22.05
N ARG A 151 -25.88 -22.06 -20.91
CA ARG A 151 -24.64 -22.86 -20.88
C ARG A 151 -25.03 -24.27 -20.48
N PRO A 152 -24.48 -25.35 -21.09
CA PRO A 152 -24.59 -26.66 -20.46
C PRO A 152 -23.97 -26.52 -19.06
N CYS A 153 -24.76 -26.79 -18.03
CA CYS A 153 -24.22 -27.01 -16.69
C CYS A 153 -23.33 -28.24 -16.84
N ASP A 154 -22.03 -28.02 -17.06
CA ASP A 154 -21.07 -29.11 -17.08
C ASP A 154 -21.07 -29.70 -15.67
N GLU A 155 -21.40 -30.98 -15.55
CA GLU A 155 -21.48 -31.67 -14.25
C GLU A 155 -20.14 -31.59 -13.49
N THR A 156 -19.04 -31.29 -14.18
CA THR A 156 -17.70 -31.14 -13.61
C THR A 156 -17.43 -29.77 -13.00
N VAL A 157 -18.12 -28.71 -13.42
CA VAL A 157 -17.96 -27.34 -12.90
C VAL A 157 -19.31 -26.86 -12.37
N GLN A 158 -19.62 -27.27 -11.15
CA GLN A 158 -20.87 -26.96 -10.46
C GLN A 158 -20.93 -25.49 -10.00
N VAL A 159 -20.92 -24.54 -10.93
CA VAL A 159 -21.24 -23.13 -10.66
C VAL A 159 -22.76 -22.96 -10.67
N THR A 160 -23.30 -22.05 -9.85
CA THR A 160 -24.71 -21.66 -9.84
C THR A 160 -25.24 -21.39 -11.25
N CYS A 161 -26.13 -22.28 -11.74
CA CYS A 161 -26.85 -22.08 -12.99
C CYS A 161 -28.04 -21.13 -12.75
N GLU A 162 -27.76 -19.84 -12.50
CA GLU A 162 -28.81 -18.82 -12.48
C GLU A 162 -29.27 -18.52 -13.91
N VAL A 163 -30.37 -19.15 -14.33
CA VAL A 163 -31.03 -18.82 -15.58
C VAL A 163 -31.75 -17.49 -15.39
N SER A 164 -31.21 -16.41 -15.95
CA SER A 164 -31.93 -15.14 -15.99
C SER A 164 -32.99 -15.18 -17.10
N LEU A 165 -34.26 -15.25 -16.70
CA LEU A 165 -35.40 -15.12 -17.62
C LEU A 165 -35.49 -13.71 -18.24
N LEU A 166 -34.79 -12.74 -17.66
CA LEU A 166 -34.74 -11.35 -18.10
C LEU A 166 -33.29 -10.96 -18.41
N PRO A 167 -33.03 -10.25 -19.52
CA PRO A 167 -31.69 -9.77 -19.86
C PRO A 167 -31.18 -8.86 -18.75
N GLN A 168 -29.92 -9.05 -18.32
CA GLN A 168 -29.27 -8.08 -17.44
C GLN A 168 -28.85 -6.89 -18.31
N VAL A 169 -29.61 -5.80 -18.23
CA VAL A 169 -29.31 -4.58 -18.98
C VAL A 169 -28.32 -3.76 -18.17
N THR A 170 -27.15 -3.52 -18.75
CA THR A 170 -26.09 -2.70 -18.17
C THR A 170 -25.97 -1.43 -19.02
N PRO A 171 -26.71 -0.36 -18.69
CA PRO A 171 -26.58 0.91 -19.39
C PRO A 171 -25.25 1.57 -18.98
N ASP A 172 -24.34 1.74 -19.94
CA ASP A 172 -23.17 2.60 -19.81
C ASP A 172 -23.50 3.95 -20.46
N ILE A 173 -23.68 4.97 -19.63
CA ILE A 173 -23.96 6.33 -20.09
C ILE A 173 -22.74 7.17 -19.77
N ARG A 174 -22.10 7.67 -20.82
CA ARG A 174 -20.97 8.60 -20.73
C ARG A 174 -21.38 9.95 -21.27
N PHE A 175 -20.94 11.00 -20.61
CA PHE A 175 -21.16 12.37 -21.05
C PHE A 175 -19.86 13.17 -21.09
N ALA A 176 -19.74 13.97 -22.13
CA ALA A 176 -18.75 15.01 -22.28
C ALA A 176 -19.46 16.35 -22.52
N ALA A 177 -19.08 17.39 -21.80
CA ALA A 177 -19.64 18.71 -21.89
C ALA A 177 -18.52 19.74 -22.06
N THR A 178 -18.60 20.55 -23.10
CA THR A 178 -17.75 21.72 -23.30
C THR A 178 -18.62 22.98 -23.29
N ALA A 179 -18.28 23.96 -22.47
CA ALA A 179 -18.93 25.26 -22.46
C ALA A 179 -17.90 26.38 -22.41
N ASP A 180 -17.94 27.31 -23.35
CA ASP A 180 -17.02 28.43 -23.43
C ASP A 180 -17.77 29.72 -23.78
N GLY A 181 -17.41 30.84 -23.16
CA GLY A 181 -17.96 32.15 -23.54
C GLY A 181 -18.33 33.03 -22.35
N THR A 182 -19.18 34.02 -22.60
CA THR A 182 -19.53 35.05 -21.63
C THR A 182 -21.04 35.22 -21.46
N ILE A 183 -21.47 35.54 -20.24
CA ILE A 183 -22.84 35.95 -19.91
C ILE A 183 -22.77 37.36 -19.34
N THR A 184 -23.46 38.31 -19.98
CA THR A 184 -23.58 39.73 -19.60
C THR A 184 -22.23 40.43 -19.44
N ASP A 185 -21.22 40.02 -20.23
CA ASP A 185 -19.81 40.49 -20.19
C ASP A 185 -19.12 40.38 -18.82
N ARG A 186 -19.79 39.74 -17.85
CA ARG A 186 -19.37 39.68 -16.45
C ARG A 186 -19.13 38.27 -15.97
N ILE A 187 -19.81 37.27 -16.52
CA ILE A 187 -19.61 35.88 -16.15
C ILE A 187 -18.91 35.20 -17.31
N LEU A 188 -17.73 34.64 -17.06
CA LEU A 188 -16.97 33.87 -18.02
C LEU A 188 -17.09 32.41 -17.65
N VAL A 189 -17.42 31.58 -18.64
CA VAL A 189 -17.60 30.14 -18.49
C VAL A 189 -16.50 29.45 -19.30
N ASP A 190 -15.80 28.53 -18.67
CA ASP A 190 -14.79 27.66 -19.28
C ASP A 190 -14.90 26.26 -18.67
N VAL A 191 -15.64 25.41 -19.35
CA VAL A 191 -15.94 24.04 -18.98
C VAL A 191 -15.47 23.12 -20.09
N ASP A 192 -14.66 22.13 -19.72
CA ASP A 192 -14.28 20.99 -20.55
C ASP A 192 -14.30 19.75 -19.64
N TYR A 193 -15.41 19.03 -19.68
CA TYR A 193 -15.65 17.84 -18.88
C TYR A 193 -15.84 16.65 -19.80
N ASP A 194 -15.15 15.54 -19.52
CA ASP A 194 -15.36 14.26 -20.19
C ASP A 194 -15.26 13.13 -19.17
N GLN A 195 -16.34 12.37 -19.02
CA GLN A 195 -16.40 11.20 -18.13
C GLN A 195 -15.50 10.05 -18.61
N ALA A 196 -15.21 9.97 -19.91
CA ALA A 196 -14.37 8.94 -20.51
C ALA A 196 -12.86 9.26 -20.42
N ARG A 197 -12.49 10.42 -19.86
CA ARG A 197 -11.09 10.83 -19.74
C ARG A 197 -10.38 9.92 -18.74
N GLU A 198 -9.31 9.25 -19.18
CA GLU A 198 -8.47 8.37 -18.34
C GLU A 198 -7.95 9.08 -17.09
N PHE A 199 -7.69 10.39 -17.20
CA PHE A 199 -7.29 11.26 -16.11
C PHE A 199 -8.41 12.24 -15.76
N GLN A 200 -9.23 11.92 -14.76
CA GLN A 200 -10.40 12.71 -14.36
C GLN A 200 -10.07 14.18 -14.00
N GLY A 201 -8.88 14.47 -13.49
CA GLY A 201 -8.52 15.84 -13.16
C GLY A 201 -8.19 16.72 -14.39
N ALA A 202 -8.04 16.15 -15.59
CA ALA A 202 -7.91 16.97 -16.79
C ALA A 202 -9.25 17.61 -17.17
N ASN A 203 -10.36 17.24 -16.52
CA ASN A 203 -11.61 17.96 -16.61
C ASN A 203 -11.46 19.35 -16.00
N ARG A 204 -11.72 20.39 -16.79
CA ARG A 204 -11.68 21.78 -16.36
C ARG A 204 -13.11 22.26 -16.14
N LEU A 205 -13.37 22.82 -14.97
CA LEU A 205 -14.64 23.46 -14.68
C LEU A 205 -14.32 24.78 -14.01
N ASN A 206 -14.36 25.88 -14.75
CA ASN A 206 -14.09 27.21 -14.23
C ASN A 206 -15.19 28.18 -14.67
N ILE A 207 -15.86 28.77 -13.69
CA ILE A 207 -16.84 29.83 -13.91
C ILE A 207 -16.40 31.00 -13.05
N HIS A 208 -16.15 32.15 -13.66
CA HIS A 208 -15.78 33.33 -12.90
C HIS A 208 -16.58 34.58 -13.26
N TYR A 209 -16.96 35.31 -12.23
CA TYR A 209 -17.48 36.67 -12.33
C TYR A 209 -16.32 37.67 -12.34
N GLN A 210 -16.37 38.65 -13.23
CA GLN A 210 -15.46 39.78 -13.33
C GLN A 210 -16.22 41.07 -13.02
N GLY A 211 -15.77 41.78 -11.98
CA GLY A 211 -16.32 43.08 -11.58
C GLY A 211 -15.85 44.21 -12.49
N LEU A 212 -16.65 45.29 -12.55
CA LEU A 212 -16.26 46.50 -13.27
C LEU A 212 -15.15 47.27 -12.52
N PRO A 213 -14.40 48.14 -13.23
CA PRO A 213 -13.48 49.06 -12.59
C PRO A 213 -14.18 49.89 -11.50
N GLY A 214 -13.68 49.82 -10.26
CA GLY A 214 -14.24 50.51 -9.10
C GLY A 214 -15.29 49.74 -8.29
N GLU A 215 -15.71 48.55 -8.71
CA GLU A 215 -16.55 47.68 -7.87
C GLU A 215 -15.71 47.03 -6.75
N VAL A 216 -16.30 46.80 -5.56
CA VAL A 216 -15.55 46.17 -4.46
C VAL A 216 -15.23 44.71 -4.75
N LEU A 217 -16.16 43.96 -5.35
CA LEU A 217 -15.92 42.60 -5.81
C LEU A 217 -15.25 42.65 -7.18
N GLN A 218 -13.96 42.36 -7.22
CA GLN A 218 -13.18 42.35 -8.45
C GLN A 218 -13.35 41.03 -9.20
N ARG A 219 -13.34 39.90 -8.48
CA ARG A 219 -13.46 38.57 -9.08
C ARG A 219 -14.10 37.57 -8.13
N PHE A 220 -14.95 36.70 -8.65
CA PHE A 220 -15.47 35.54 -7.91
C PHE A 220 -15.39 34.31 -8.80
N GLU A 221 -14.64 33.29 -8.40
CA GLU A 221 -14.40 32.07 -9.17
C GLU A 221 -15.04 30.87 -8.49
N VAL A 222 -15.56 29.95 -9.30
CA VAL A 222 -16.07 28.65 -8.89
C VAL A 222 -15.44 27.60 -9.78
N GLY A 223 -14.77 26.61 -9.20
CA GLY A 223 -14.06 25.61 -9.96
C GLY A 223 -12.64 25.39 -9.49
N ASP A 224 -11.73 25.23 -10.45
CA ASP A 224 -10.29 25.15 -10.20
C ASP A 224 -9.75 26.48 -9.67
N VAL A 225 -9.51 26.54 -8.36
CA VAL A 225 -9.00 27.73 -7.68
C VAL A 225 -7.54 27.54 -7.26
N ARG A 226 -6.78 28.64 -7.27
CA ARG A 226 -5.37 28.67 -6.86
C ARG A 226 -5.23 29.69 -5.74
N PHE A 227 -4.42 29.40 -4.73
CA PHE A 227 -4.20 30.35 -3.66
C PHE A 227 -2.72 30.65 -3.49
N ASP A 228 -2.30 31.72 -4.15
CA ASP A 228 -0.91 32.16 -4.13
C ASP A 228 -0.67 32.96 -2.84
N LEU A 229 0.18 32.40 -1.97
CA LEU A 229 0.65 33.10 -0.78
C LEU A 229 1.77 34.07 -1.17
N PRO A 230 1.86 35.25 -0.50
CA PRO A 230 3.00 36.14 -0.66
C PRO A 230 4.30 35.42 -0.32
N SER A 231 5.39 35.75 -1.02
CA SER A 231 6.71 35.17 -0.76
C SER A 231 7.08 35.34 0.71
N SER A 232 7.34 34.22 1.40
CA SER A 232 7.52 34.17 2.85
C SER A 232 8.58 33.12 3.21
N ARG A 233 9.41 33.42 4.22
CA ARG A 233 10.43 32.48 4.72
C ARG A 233 9.86 31.47 5.72
N PHE A 234 8.70 31.75 6.32
CA PHE A 234 8.07 30.91 7.33
C PHE A 234 6.83 30.15 6.79
N LEU A 235 6.04 30.77 5.91
CA LEU A 235 4.89 30.18 5.22
C LEU A 235 5.34 29.62 3.87
N ARG A 236 6.14 28.54 3.91
CA ARG A 236 6.67 27.87 2.72
C ARG A 236 5.73 26.83 2.12
N GLU A 237 4.70 26.45 2.88
CA GLU A 237 3.71 25.46 2.48
C GLU A 237 2.79 26.12 1.45
N ALA A 238 3.00 25.79 0.18
CA ALA A 238 2.10 26.21 -0.89
C ALA A 238 0.79 25.43 -0.73
N VAL A 239 -0.35 26.11 -0.79
CA VAL A 239 -1.62 25.42 -1.00
C VAL A 239 -1.55 24.76 -2.36
N PRO A 240 -1.60 23.43 -2.47
CA PRO A 240 -1.33 22.75 -3.74
C PRO A 240 -2.29 23.22 -4.82
N ALA A 241 -1.86 23.28 -6.08
CA ALA A 241 -2.74 23.66 -7.16
C ALA A 241 -3.72 22.52 -7.49
N GLY A 242 -4.94 22.87 -7.94
CA GLY A 242 -5.95 21.88 -8.35
C GLY A 242 -6.96 21.61 -7.25
N ASN A 243 -7.20 22.64 -6.44
CA ASN A 243 -8.31 22.64 -5.51
C ASN A 243 -9.58 23.01 -6.26
N PHE A 244 -10.64 22.28 -5.97
CA PHE A 244 -11.95 22.59 -6.50
C PHE A 244 -12.76 23.35 -5.44
N GLY A 245 -13.19 24.57 -5.74
CA GLY A 245 -13.87 25.39 -4.75
C GLY A 245 -14.23 26.79 -5.23
N PHE A 246 -14.24 27.72 -4.28
CA PHE A 246 -14.64 29.09 -4.43
C PHE A 246 -13.47 30.02 -4.13
N GLN A 247 -13.30 31.07 -4.94
CA GLN A 247 -12.35 32.14 -4.65
C GLN A 247 -13.03 33.49 -4.82
N ALA A 248 -12.79 34.41 -3.90
CA ALA A 248 -13.24 35.79 -4.00
C ALA A 248 -12.07 36.76 -3.86
N THR A 249 -11.99 37.72 -4.77
CA THR A 249 -11.04 38.84 -4.74
C THR A 249 -11.82 40.13 -4.59
N LEU A 250 -11.55 40.84 -3.51
CA LEU A 250 -12.18 42.09 -3.13
C LEU A 250 -11.13 43.20 -3.13
N ARG A 251 -11.44 44.37 -3.70
CA ARG A 251 -10.58 45.56 -3.63
C ARG A 251 -11.38 46.76 -3.16
N ALA A 252 -10.99 47.32 -2.03
CA ALA A 252 -11.61 48.50 -1.44
C ALA A 252 -10.53 49.55 -1.15
N GLY A 253 -10.30 50.45 -2.12
CA GLY A 253 -9.23 51.44 -2.03
C GLY A 253 -7.85 50.77 -1.99
N PRO A 254 -7.01 51.06 -0.97
CA PRO A 254 -5.68 50.44 -0.82
C PRO A 254 -5.71 48.99 -0.29
N VAL A 255 -6.88 48.51 0.14
CA VAL A 255 -7.02 47.16 0.71
C VAL A 255 -7.42 46.18 -0.41
N ASP A 256 -6.63 45.12 -0.55
CA ASP A 256 -6.91 43.97 -1.41
C ASP A 256 -7.12 42.74 -0.51
N VAL A 257 -8.23 42.02 -0.68
CA VAL A 257 -8.53 40.80 0.08
C VAL A 257 -8.84 39.68 -0.89
N ARG A 258 -8.05 38.61 -0.83
CA ARG A 258 -8.29 37.35 -1.51
C ARG A 258 -8.69 36.30 -0.48
N SER A 259 -9.77 35.57 -0.76
CA SER A 259 -10.19 34.44 0.04
C SER A 259 -10.43 33.24 -0.85
N VAL A 260 -10.10 32.04 -0.34
CA VAL A 260 -10.33 30.77 -1.02
C VAL A 260 -10.99 29.81 -0.04
N TRP A 261 -11.93 29.01 -0.54
CA TRP A 261 -12.45 27.84 0.14
C TRP A 261 -12.56 26.72 -0.86
N ALA A 262 -11.78 25.66 -0.68
CA ALA A 262 -11.70 24.60 -1.67
C ALA A 262 -11.44 23.23 -1.06
N GLN A 263 -11.82 22.18 -1.78
CA GLN A 263 -11.40 20.83 -1.51
C GLN A 263 -10.11 20.56 -2.27
N GLN A 264 -9.07 20.14 -1.56
CA GLN A 264 -7.76 19.86 -2.13
C GLN A 264 -7.75 18.44 -2.71
N ALA A 265 -7.23 18.33 -3.94
CA ALA A 265 -7.14 17.06 -4.67
C ALA A 265 -5.71 16.71 -5.09
N GLY A 266 -4.74 17.62 -4.90
CA GLY A 266 -3.33 17.44 -5.23
C GLY A 266 -2.45 17.23 -3.99
N GLU A 267 -1.36 16.48 -4.16
CA GLU A 267 -0.33 16.24 -3.15
C GLU A 267 1.01 16.77 -3.67
N VAL A 268 1.79 17.44 -2.81
CA VAL A 268 3.16 17.85 -3.13
C VAL A 268 4.11 16.74 -2.70
N THR A 269 4.78 16.12 -3.67
CA THR A 269 5.79 15.08 -3.44
C THR A 269 7.18 15.65 -3.71
N SER A 270 8.20 15.12 -3.04
CA SER A 270 9.60 15.46 -3.34
C SER A 270 10.50 14.23 -3.40
N ARG A 271 11.55 14.31 -4.21
CA ARG A 271 12.62 13.31 -4.30
C ARG A 271 13.98 13.99 -4.35
N ARG A 272 14.96 13.33 -3.74
CA ARG A 272 16.35 13.75 -3.67
C ARG A 272 17.23 12.71 -4.37
N PHE A 273 18.08 13.16 -5.28
CA PHE A 273 19.08 12.33 -5.97
C PHE A 273 20.48 12.83 -5.66
N ARG A 274 21.44 11.92 -5.45
CA ARG A 274 22.85 12.30 -5.28
C ARG A 274 23.60 12.12 -6.59
N LEU A 275 24.33 13.15 -7.03
CA LEU A 275 25.08 13.13 -8.27
C LEU A 275 26.52 12.66 -8.03
N GLU A 276 26.95 11.63 -8.74
CA GLU A 276 28.33 11.14 -8.66
C GLU A 276 29.28 11.92 -9.58
N GLY A 277 30.42 12.34 -9.05
CA GLY A 277 31.36 13.25 -9.71
C GLY A 277 32.14 12.69 -10.90
N SER A 278 31.95 11.41 -11.26
CA SER A 278 32.68 10.72 -12.34
C SER A 278 31.88 10.60 -13.65
N GLY A 279 30.63 11.09 -13.68
CA GLY A 279 29.83 11.15 -14.91
C GLY A 279 29.31 9.80 -15.42
N ARG A 280 29.17 8.78 -14.56
CA ARG A 280 28.70 7.43 -14.95
C ARG A 280 27.51 6.86 -14.16
N GLY A 281 26.79 7.66 -13.39
CA GLY A 281 25.57 7.21 -12.71
C GLY A 281 24.97 8.24 -11.77
N TYR A 282 23.78 7.95 -11.25
CA TYR A 282 23.20 8.62 -10.08
C TYR A 282 23.01 7.58 -8.97
N SER A 283 23.16 8.01 -7.72
CA SER A 283 22.86 7.16 -6.57
C SER A 283 21.60 7.64 -5.87
N ARG A 284 20.73 6.70 -5.53
CA ARG A 284 19.51 6.92 -4.76
C ARG A 284 19.70 6.36 -3.36
N SER A 285 19.54 7.20 -2.35
CA SER A 285 19.49 6.76 -0.95
C SER A 285 18.11 6.23 -0.61
N ASP A 286 18.06 5.02 -0.07
CA ASP A 286 16.85 4.41 0.49
C ASP A 286 17.15 3.91 1.91
N THR A 287 16.08 3.74 2.70
CA THR A 287 16.15 3.22 4.07
C THR A 287 15.19 2.05 4.24
N VAL A 288 15.58 1.06 5.02
CA VAL A 288 14.72 -0.06 5.42
C VAL A 288 14.89 -0.31 6.91
N VAL A 289 13.78 -0.61 7.58
CA VAL A 289 13.75 -0.95 9.00
C VAL A 289 13.21 -2.37 9.11
N LEU A 290 13.97 -3.24 9.77
CA LEU A 290 13.62 -4.65 10.00
C LEU A 290 13.69 -4.93 11.50
N ASP A 291 12.89 -5.84 12.01
CA ASP A 291 13.09 -6.42 13.34
C ASP A 291 13.92 -7.71 13.25
N ASP A 292 14.50 -8.18 14.35
CA ASP A 292 15.28 -9.42 14.39
C ASP A 292 14.45 -10.69 14.16
N ALA A 293 13.12 -10.57 14.13
CA ALA A 293 12.21 -11.62 13.68
C ALA A 293 12.06 -11.66 12.14
N ASP A 294 12.45 -10.61 11.40
CA ASP A 294 12.27 -10.47 9.94
C ASP A 294 13.38 -11.17 9.11
N TYR A 295 13.92 -12.27 9.61
CA TYR A 295 14.86 -13.09 8.84
C TYR A 295 14.16 -13.73 7.63
N LEU A 296 14.93 -14.08 6.60
CA LEU A 296 14.36 -14.65 5.38
C LEU A 296 13.97 -16.12 5.52
N GLU A 297 12.68 -16.34 5.78
CA GLU A 297 12.07 -17.67 5.75
C GLU A 297 11.97 -18.23 4.32
N GLY A 298 12.06 -19.55 4.21
CA GLY A 298 11.76 -20.27 2.98
C GLY A 298 12.80 -20.12 1.87
N GLN A 299 13.91 -19.39 2.07
CA GLN A 299 14.81 -19.02 0.97
C GLN A 299 16.21 -19.66 1.05
N PHE A 300 16.85 -19.68 2.23
CA PHE A 300 18.23 -20.12 2.39
C PHE A 300 18.30 -21.41 3.22
N PHE A 301 18.96 -22.45 2.68
CA PHE A 301 19.02 -23.77 3.31
C PHE A 301 20.41 -24.38 3.29
N PHE A 302 20.83 -24.95 4.42
CA PHE A 302 21.91 -25.93 4.48
C PHE A 302 21.47 -27.25 3.85
N LEU A 303 22.41 -27.95 3.19
CA LEU A 303 22.12 -29.24 2.54
C LEU A 303 22.02 -30.42 3.51
N PHE A 304 22.41 -30.21 4.77
CA PHE A 304 22.39 -31.18 5.87
C PHE A 304 22.37 -30.43 7.21
N ASP A 305 22.25 -31.16 8.33
CA ASP A 305 22.22 -30.56 9.66
C ASP A 305 23.53 -29.78 9.94
N PRO A 306 23.47 -28.45 10.17
CA PRO A 306 24.65 -27.64 10.39
C PRO A 306 25.47 -28.02 11.63
N ALA A 307 24.94 -28.84 12.54
CA ALA A 307 25.72 -29.41 13.63
C ALA A 307 26.93 -30.25 13.16
N ALA A 308 26.99 -30.63 11.88
CA ALA A 308 28.11 -31.34 11.29
C ALA A 308 29.30 -30.43 10.88
N PHE A 309 29.16 -29.10 10.91
CA PHE A 309 30.23 -28.18 10.55
C PHE A 309 31.26 -27.97 11.67
N LEU A 310 32.52 -27.77 11.28
CA LEU A 310 33.55 -27.29 12.20
C LEU A 310 33.24 -25.83 12.60
N GLY A 311 32.98 -25.59 13.89
CA GLY A 311 32.66 -24.24 14.40
C GLY A 311 31.19 -23.98 14.72
N TYR A 312 30.30 -24.97 14.55
CA TYR A 312 28.90 -24.85 14.98
C TYR A 312 28.78 -24.44 16.47
N PRO A 313 27.86 -23.51 16.83
CA PRO A 313 26.88 -22.80 15.98
C PRO A 313 27.37 -21.46 15.41
N HIS A 314 28.62 -21.07 15.67
CA HIS A 314 29.20 -19.79 15.24
C HIS A 314 29.85 -19.94 13.86
N LEU A 315 29.00 -19.97 12.83
CA LEU A 315 29.39 -20.18 11.44
C LEU A 315 29.21 -18.89 10.65
N ASP A 316 30.30 -18.40 10.06
CA ASP A 316 30.23 -17.42 8.96
C ASP A 316 29.97 -18.19 7.65
N ILE A 317 28.71 -18.18 7.21
CA ILE A 317 28.27 -18.97 6.06
C ILE A 317 28.87 -18.49 4.73
N LEU A 318 29.32 -17.24 4.66
CA LEU A 318 29.92 -16.63 3.47
C LEU A 318 31.40 -17.05 3.33
N ALA A 319 32.06 -17.28 4.46
CA ALA A 319 33.44 -17.76 4.49
C ALA A 319 33.56 -19.30 4.42
N LEU A 320 32.44 -20.05 4.39
CA LEU A 320 32.47 -21.50 4.35
C LEU A 320 33.19 -22.02 3.10
N SER A 321 33.96 -23.07 3.30
CA SER A 321 34.62 -23.85 2.27
C SER A 321 34.14 -25.30 2.34
N ARG A 322 34.34 -26.08 1.27
CA ARG A 322 33.93 -27.48 1.25
C ARG A 322 34.58 -28.31 2.38
N ALA A 323 35.79 -27.94 2.82
CA ALA A 323 36.55 -28.63 3.85
C ALA A 323 35.96 -28.47 5.27
N ASP A 324 35.03 -27.55 5.47
CA ASP A 324 34.41 -27.29 6.78
C ASP A 324 33.32 -28.32 7.14
N ALA A 325 33.01 -29.23 6.21
CA ALA A 325 32.08 -30.34 6.38
C ALA A 325 32.77 -31.71 6.27
N ALA A 326 32.24 -32.72 6.97
CA ALA A 326 32.73 -34.08 6.83
C ALA A 326 32.49 -34.63 5.40
N PRO A 327 33.43 -35.40 4.80
CA PRO A 327 33.26 -35.97 3.46
C PRO A 327 32.04 -36.89 3.28
N THR A 328 31.54 -37.45 4.38
CA THR A 328 30.31 -38.28 4.42
C THR A 328 29.02 -37.47 4.33
N ALA A 329 29.09 -36.15 4.47
CA ALA A 329 27.95 -35.23 4.38
C ALA A 329 28.12 -34.21 3.24
N ALA A 330 29.34 -33.78 2.96
CA ALA A 330 29.63 -32.84 1.88
C ALA A 330 29.25 -33.43 0.50
N PRO A 331 28.60 -32.66 -0.39
CA PRO A 331 28.36 -33.08 -1.76
C PRO A 331 29.66 -33.30 -2.56
N GLY A 332 29.65 -34.35 -3.39
CA GLY A 332 30.73 -34.73 -4.29
C GLY A 332 30.76 -33.91 -5.59
N ALA A 333 31.23 -34.53 -6.67
CA ALA A 333 31.35 -33.88 -7.99
C ALA A 333 30.03 -33.83 -8.77
N GLU A 334 29.07 -34.68 -8.41
CA GLU A 334 27.79 -34.80 -9.11
C GLU A 334 26.84 -33.65 -8.73
N PRO A 335 26.00 -33.15 -9.67
CA PRO A 335 25.10 -32.04 -9.39
C PRO A 335 24.14 -32.32 -8.24
N ILE A 336 23.97 -31.33 -7.36
CA ILE A 336 22.93 -31.32 -6.33
C ILE A 336 21.57 -31.14 -7.01
N GLN A 337 20.60 -32.00 -6.67
CA GLN A 337 19.24 -31.95 -7.24
C GLN A 337 18.23 -31.55 -6.17
N LEU A 338 17.54 -30.43 -6.36
CA LEU A 338 16.49 -29.95 -5.47
C LEU A 338 15.10 -30.21 -6.04
N TYR A 339 14.16 -30.46 -5.13
CA TYR A 339 12.78 -30.80 -5.44
C TYR A 339 11.83 -30.02 -4.54
N ARG A 340 10.90 -29.28 -5.13
CA ARG A 340 9.85 -28.54 -4.42
C ARG A 340 8.54 -29.31 -4.51
N SER A 341 7.79 -29.40 -3.41
CA SER A 341 6.47 -30.02 -3.46
C SER A 341 5.47 -29.16 -4.23
N GLU A 342 4.62 -29.79 -5.03
CA GLU A 342 3.50 -29.15 -5.72
C GLU A 342 2.20 -29.47 -4.99
N ILE A 343 1.44 -28.44 -4.63
CA ILE A 343 0.17 -28.55 -3.89
C ILE A 343 -1.02 -28.43 -4.86
N ASP A 344 -0.92 -27.62 -5.93
CA ASP A 344 -2.00 -27.39 -6.88
C ASP A 344 -2.26 -28.62 -7.77
N LEU A 345 -3.52 -29.03 -7.84
CA LEU A 345 -3.98 -30.16 -8.65
C LEU A 345 -4.07 -29.83 -10.14
N TYR A 346 -4.32 -28.57 -10.50
CA TYR A 346 -4.45 -28.14 -11.89
C TYR A 346 -3.09 -28.06 -12.58
N ALA A 347 -2.09 -27.51 -11.89
CA ALA A 347 -0.69 -27.51 -12.33
C ALA A 347 -0.21 -28.93 -12.67
N ARG A 348 -0.61 -29.94 -11.88
CA ARG A 348 -0.25 -31.36 -12.09
C ARG A 348 -0.84 -31.98 -13.35
N GLN A 349 -1.96 -31.48 -13.86
CA GLN A 349 -2.62 -32.07 -15.04
C GLN A 349 -2.03 -31.57 -16.37
N GLN A 350 -1.26 -30.48 -16.35
CA GLN A 350 -0.82 -29.79 -17.58
C GLN A 350 0.68 -29.95 -17.90
N VAL A 351 1.52 -30.42 -16.96
CA VAL A 351 2.99 -30.45 -17.16
C VAL A 351 3.58 -31.84 -16.95
N GLU A 352 4.32 -32.31 -17.95
CA GLU A 352 5.17 -33.50 -17.89
C GLU A 352 6.44 -33.16 -17.08
N GLY A 353 6.67 -33.78 -15.92
CA GLY A 353 7.87 -33.51 -15.10
C GLY A 353 7.78 -33.71 -13.59
N TYR A 354 6.57 -33.91 -13.04
CA TYR A 354 6.41 -34.19 -11.60
C TYR A 354 6.68 -35.65 -11.26
N ILE A 355 7.24 -35.88 -10.07
CA ILE A 355 7.44 -37.22 -9.49
C ILE A 355 6.69 -37.37 -8.18
N GLN A 356 6.20 -38.56 -7.89
CA GLN A 356 5.74 -38.89 -6.53
C GLN A 356 6.93 -39.40 -5.72
N ALA A 357 7.23 -38.77 -4.59
CA ALA A 357 8.38 -39.14 -3.75
C ALA A 357 8.04 -39.08 -2.25
N ASP A 358 8.86 -39.78 -1.46
CA ASP A 358 8.84 -39.71 -0.01
C ASP A 358 10.02 -38.85 0.46
N ALA A 359 9.76 -37.67 1.04
CA ALA A 359 10.77 -36.81 1.63
C ALA A 359 10.97 -37.20 3.11
N ILE A 360 12.23 -37.34 3.55
CA ILE A 360 12.55 -37.85 4.89
C ILE A 360 13.65 -37.00 5.55
N ALA A 361 13.45 -36.63 6.80
CA ALA A 361 14.46 -35.98 7.66
C ALA A 361 14.61 -36.69 9.01
N GLY A 362 15.78 -36.53 9.65
CA GLY A 362 16.10 -37.16 10.94
C GLY A 362 16.42 -38.65 10.86
N THR A 363 16.69 -39.25 12.02
CA THR A 363 16.95 -40.69 12.20
C THR A 363 16.29 -41.17 13.51
N GLY A 364 15.87 -42.43 13.57
CA GLY A 364 15.31 -43.01 14.79
C GLY A 364 13.90 -42.51 15.14
N ALA A 365 13.70 -42.09 16.39
CA ALA A 365 12.38 -41.69 16.91
C ALA A 365 11.93 -40.31 16.40
N ASP A 366 12.86 -39.46 15.97
CA ASP A 366 12.58 -38.10 15.50
C ASP A 366 12.42 -38.01 13.98
N THR A 367 12.30 -39.15 13.29
CA THR A 367 12.16 -39.17 11.83
C THR A 367 10.84 -38.52 11.40
N VAL A 368 10.96 -37.49 10.55
CA VAL A 368 9.84 -36.86 9.86
C VAL A 368 9.83 -37.38 8.43
N ALA A 369 8.68 -37.87 7.99
CA ALA A 369 8.48 -38.36 6.63
C ALA A 369 7.18 -37.80 6.06
N GLU A 370 7.27 -37.17 4.89
CA GLU A 370 6.12 -36.62 4.17
C GLU A 370 6.19 -37.05 2.70
N SER A 371 5.03 -37.40 2.14
CA SER A 371 4.93 -37.88 0.76
C SER A 371 4.13 -36.88 -0.07
N GLY A 372 4.56 -36.64 -1.29
CA GLY A 372 3.94 -35.64 -2.15
C GLY A 372 4.32 -35.77 -3.62
N TRP A 373 3.76 -34.88 -4.41
CA TRP A 373 4.22 -34.60 -5.76
C TRP A 373 5.33 -33.57 -5.69
N PHE A 374 6.42 -33.80 -6.40
CA PHE A 374 7.59 -32.94 -6.40
C PHE A 374 7.97 -32.55 -7.81
N GLN A 375 8.34 -31.28 -7.97
CA GLN A 375 8.93 -30.72 -9.16
C GLN A 375 10.43 -30.62 -8.98
N TYR A 376 11.20 -31.06 -9.98
CA TYR A 376 12.63 -30.79 -10.04
C TYR A 376 12.89 -29.30 -10.29
N LEU A 377 13.72 -28.68 -9.44
CA LEU A 377 14.16 -27.30 -9.61
C LEU A 377 15.42 -27.25 -10.49
N GLN A 378 15.48 -26.28 -11.40
CA GLN A 378 16.61 -26.12 -12.30
C GLN A 378 17.73 -25.30 -11.63
N PRO A 379 18.96 -25.85 -11.51
CA PRO A 379 20.11 -25.09 -10.99
C PRO A 379 20.45 -23.93 -11.93
N GLY A 380 20.75 -22.75 -11.40
CA GLY A 380 21.00 -21.57 -12.23
C GLY A 380 19.73 -20.94 -12.80
N GLN A 381 18.53 -21.39 -12.40
CA GLN A 381 17.27 -20.73 -12.78
C GLN A 381 16.32 -20.59 -11.60
N ASP A 382 16.16 -21.66 -10.82
CA ASP A 382 15.25 -21.73 -9.68
C ASP A 382 15.99 -21.60 -8.34
N TYR A 383 17.29 -21.90 -8.34
CA TYR A 383 18.15 -21.77 -7.16
C TYR A 383 19.62 -21.57 -7.56
N VAL A 384 20.39 -21.05 -6.60
CA VAL A 384 21.85 -20.99 -6.66
C VAL A 384 22.45 -21.86 -5.56
N VAL A 385 23.61 -22.43 -5.84
CA VAL A 385 24.44 -23.14 -4.87
C VAL A 385 25.60 -22.22 -4.52
N HIS A 386 25.85 -22.00 -3.23
CA HIS A 386 27.00 -21.21 -2.80
C HIS A 386 28.31 -21.88 -3.26
N PRO A 387 29.40 -21.13 -3.56
CA PRO A 387 30.66 -21.70 -4.01
C PRO A 387 31.25 -22.80 -3.10
N SER A 388 30.94 -22.80 -1.80
CA SER A 388 31.31 -23.88 -0.88
C SER A 388 30.68 -25.23 -1.22
N GLY A 389 29.52 -25.22 -1.88
CA GLY A 389 28.70 -26.40 -2.18
C GLY A 389 27.92 -26.93 -0.97
N LEU A 390 27.84 -26.19 0.14
CA LEU A 390 27.28 -26.68 1.41
C LEU A 390 25.87 -26.17 1.72
N TRP A 391 25.43 -25.14 1.00
CA TRP A 391 24.11 -24.53 1.15
C TRP A 391 23.61 -23.93 -0.16
N VAL A 392 22.30 -23.67 -0.21
CA VAL A 392 21.58 -23.21 -1.40
C VAL A 392 20.66 -22.04 -1.06
N ALA A 393 20.40 -21.19 -2.06
CA ALA A 393 19.40 -20.13 -1.98
C ALA A 393 18.40 -20.27 -3.13
N LEU A 394 17.12 -20.25 -2.81
CA LEU A 394 16.04 -20.33 -3.78
C LEU A 394 15.73 -18.96 -4.39
N ARG A 395 15.40 -18.94 -5.69
CA ARG A 395 14.92 -17.73 -6.38
C ARG A 395 13.58 -17.26 -5.80
N VAL A 396 12.66 -18.22 -5.65
CA VAL A 396 11.34 -17.99 -5.04
C VAL A 396 11.34 -18.67 -3.67
N PRO A 397 11.15 -17.91 -2.57
CA PRO A 397 11.00 -18.49 -1.24
C PRO A 397 9.85 -19.50 -1.19
N LEU A 398 10.00 -20.52 -0.36
CA LEU A 398 8.96 -21.52 -0.13
C LEU A 398 7.87 -20.98 0.78
N GLY A 399 6.62 -21.34 0.47
CA GLY A 399 5.49 -21.13 1.35
C GLY A 399 5.57 -21.99 2.62
N PRO A 400 4.77 -21.65 3.66
CA PRO A 400 4.79 -22.35 4.94
C PRO A 400 4.57 -23.86 4.83
N ASP A 401 3.66 -24.29 3.95
CA ASP A 401 3.28 -25.70 3.77
C ASP A 401 3.95 -26.40 2.57
N GLU A 402 4.96 -25.76 1.97
CA GLU A 402 5.77 -26.39 0.93
C GLU A 402 6.97 -27.13 1.51
N ILE A 403 7.25 -28.29 0.92
CA ILE A 403 8.32 -29.21 1.28
C ILE A 403 9.48 -29.00 0.30
N LEU A 404 10.70 -28.93 0.84
CA LEU A 404 11.93 -28.95 0.05
C LEU A 404 12.66 -30.27 0.27
N GLY A 405 12.90 -30.99 -0.82
CA GLY A 405 13.72 -32.20 -0.86
C GLY A 405 15.02 -31.97 -1.63
N VAL A 406 16.06 -32.72 -1.26
CA VAL A 406 17.35 -32.73 -1.96
C VAL A 406 17.84 -34.16 -2.18
N THR A 407 18.56 -34.37 -3.27
CA THR A 407 19.38 -35.57 -3.49
C THR A 407 20.74 -35.20 -4.06
N TYR A 408 21.80 -35.85 -3.59
CA TYR A 408 23.16 -35.69 -4.12
C TYR A 408 24.00 -36.92 -3.77
N ILE A 409 25.17 -37.04 -4.39
CA ILE A 409 26.18 -38.03 -4.04
C ILE A 409 27.24 -37.32 -3.19
N THR A 410 27.62 -37.90 -2.05
CA THR A 410 28.64 -37.33 -1.14
C THR A 410 30.03 -37.46 -1.73
N GLU A 411 31.02 -36.81 -1.13
CA GLU A 411 32.43 -37.00 -1.51
C GLU A 411 32.92 -38.45 -1.33
N THR A 412 32.36 -39.18 -0.37
CA THR A 412 32.63 -40.61 -0.16
C THR A 412 31.98 -41.52 -1.20
N GLY A 413 31.10 -40.99 -2.05
CA GLY A 413 30.36 -41.74 -3.07
C GLY A 413 29.03 -42.33 -2.57
N ASP A 414 28.59 -42.00 -1.36
CA ASP A 414 27.32 -42.43 -0.81
C ASP A 414 26.17 -41.55 -1.35
N THR A 415 24.99 -42.13 -1.56
CA THR A 415 23.82 -41.37 -2.05
C THR A 415 23.03 -40.80 -0.87
N VAL A 416 22.86 -39.47 -0.85
CA VAL A 416 21.88 -38.79 0.02
C VAL A 416 20.55 -38.75 -0.72
N GLY A 417 19.57 -39.46 -0.18
CA GLY A 417 18.33 -39.73 -0.90
C GLY A 417 18.54 -40.66 -2.10
N THR A 418 17.58 -40.70 -3.00
CA THR A 418 17.60 -41.49 -4.23
C THR A 418 18.09 -40.60 -5.37
N TYR A 419 19.37 -40.68 -5.72
CA TYR A 419 19.93 -39.87 -6.79
C TYR A 419 19.27 -40.20 -8.15
N ASN A 420 18.94 -39.18 -8.95
CA ASN A 420 18.10 -39.29 -10.16
C ASN A 420 16.73 -39.98 -9.90
N PRO A 421 15.90 -39.42 -8.99
CA PRO A 421 14.67 -40.03 -8.53
C PRO A 421 13.63 -40.28 -9.64
N GLU A 422 13.65 -39.51 -10.74
CA GLU A 422 12.79 -39.69 -11.91
C GLU A 422 12.97 -41.07 -12.55
N ARG A 423 14.18 -41.64 -12.50
CA ARG A 423 14.44 -42.98 -13.04
C ARG A 423 13.69 -44.06 -12.25
N ILE A 424 13.67 -43.92 -10.92
CA ILE A 424 12.96 -44.84 -10.04
C ILE A 424 11.44 -44.67 -10.21
N TYR A 425 10.98 -43.42 -10.30
CA TYR A 425 9.56 -43.12 -10.53
C TYR A 425 9.04 -43.67 -11.86
N ARG A 426 9.76 -43.46 -12.97
CA ARG A 426 9.42 -44.03 -14.30
C ARG A 426 9.44 -45.56 -14.31
N GLY A 427 10.24 -46.17 -13.44
CA GLY A 427 10.24 -47.63 -13.22
C GLY A 427 9.09 -48.14 -12.35
N GLY A 428 8.17 -47.28 -11.90
CA GLY A 428 7.05 -47.61 -11.03
C GLY A 428 7.37 -47.64 -9.53
N GLY A 429 8.58 -47.22 -9.14
CA GLY A 429 9.00 -47.13 -7.74
C GLY A 429 8.68 -45.77 -7.10
N ARG A 430 8.87 -45.68 -5.78
CA ARG A 430 8.82 -44.42 -5.02
C ARG A 430 10.23 -44.00 -4.59
N PRO A 431 10.83 -42.97 -5.21
CA PRO A 431 12.10 -42.44 -4.76
C PRO A 431 11.99 -41.77 -3.39
N ARG A 432 13.11 -41.74 -2.67
CA ARG A 432 13.26 -41.04 -1.39
C ARG A 432 14.09 -39.78 -1.55
N LEU A 433 13.64 -38.66 -0.99
CA LEU A 433 14.38 -37.40 -0.95
C LEU A 433 14.86 -37.12 0.48
N ARG A 434 16.02 -36.46 0.64
CA ARG A 434 16.38 -35.89 1.94
C ARG A 434 15.60 -34.59 2.11
N MET A 435 14.77 -34.48 3.14
CA MET A 435 13.98 -33.29 3.38
C MET A 435 14.83 -32.19 4.06
N LEU A 436 14.79 -30.98 3.50
CA LEU A 436 15.41 -29.77 4.05
C LEU A 436 14.39 -28.85 4.74
N LYS A 437 13.14 -28.86 4.27
CA LYS A 437 12.02 -28.15 4.90
C LYS A 437 10.78 -29.04 4.83
N ALA A 438 10.06 -29.16 5.94
CA ALA A 438 8.78 -29.86 6.03
C ALA A 438 7.61 -28.87 5.91
N THR A 439 6.38 -29.37 5.92
CA THR A 439 5.19 -28.53 6.16
C THR A 439 5.28 -27.79 7.49
N SER A 440 4.53 -26.69 7.65
CA SER A 440 4.55 -25.85 8.86
C SER A 440 4.32 -26.64 10.15
N ALA A 441 3.49 -27.69 10.10
CA ALA A 441 3.19 -28.58 11.22
C ALA A 441 4.40 -29.40 11.72
N GLN A 442 5.39 -29.66 10.85
CA GLN A 442 6.59 -30.43 11.20
C GLN A 442 7.88 -29.60 11.13
N HIS A 443 7.83 -28.40 10.55
CA HIS A 443 8.95 -27.47 10.49
C HIS A 443 8.90 -26.48 11.66
N GLN A 444 9.24 -26.96 12.86
CA GLN A 444 9.20 -26.20 14.10
C GLN A 444 10.42 -26.50 14.98
N PRO A 445 10.77 -25.64 15.97
CA PRO A 445 11.88 -25.88 16.87
C PRO A 445 11.90 -27.28 17.48
N GLY A 446 13.09 -27.89 17.50
CA GLY A 446 13.30 -29.26 17.96
C GLY A 446 13.05 -30.35 16.91
N ARG A 447 12.50 -30.02 15.73
CA ARG A 447 12.35 -30.97 14.62
C ARG A 447 13.59 -31.01 13.72
N PRO A 448 13.87 -32.13 13.03
CA PRO A 448 15.10 -32.28 12.24
C PRO A 448 15.29 -31.25 11.12
N THR A 449 14.21 -30.78 10.50
CA THR A 449 14.28 -29.79 9.41
C THR A 449 14.41 -28.36 9.91
N TRP A 450 14.24 -28.09 11.21
CA TRP A 450 14.30 -26.72 11.72
C TRP A 450 15.67 -26.10 11.41
N ARG A 451 16.75 -26.78 11.82
CA ARG A 451 18.12 -26.24 11.72
C ARG A 451 18.67 -26.13 10.30
N THR A 452 18.05 -26.78 9.31
CA THR A 452 18.49 -26.71 7.91
C THR A 452 18.11 -25.39 7.26
N GLU A 453 17.10 -24.69 7.75
CA GLU A 453 16.76 -23.33 7.29
C GLU A 453 17.58 -22.27 8.05
N MET A 454 18.09 -21.28 7.32
CA MET A 454 18.89 -20.19 7.86
C MET A 454 18.01 -19.08 8.40
N ARG A 455 18.33 -18.57 9.60
CA ARG A 455 17.58 -17.53 10.32
C ARG A 455 18.43 -16.32 10.68
N GLN A 456 19.58 -16.23 10.02
CA GLN A 456 20.61 -15.21 10.23
C GLN A 456 20.85 -14.35 8.98
N VAL A 457 19.95 -14.43 7.99
CA VAL A 457 20.04 -13.73 6.69
C VAL A 457 18.86 -12.76 6.57
N TYR A 458 19.17 -11.50 6.28
CA TYR A 458 18.20 -10.40 6.20
C TYR A 458 18.31 -9.71 4.84
N ARG A 459 17.17 -9.40 4.21
CA ARG A 459 17.15 -8.71 2.91
C ARG A 459 17.23 -7.21 3.09
N VAL A 460 18.24 -6.57 2.49
CA VAL A 460 18.37 -5.11 2.42
C VAL A 460 17.43 -4.57 1.34
N THR A 461 17.49 -5.19 0.16
CA THR A 461 16.67 -4.82 -0.99
C THR A 461 16.61 -5.96 -2.00
N SER A 462 15.63 -5.91 -2.88
CA SER A 462 15.50 -6.83 -4.01
C SER A 462 16.43 -6.49 -5.18
N SER A 463 16.99 -5.27 -5.23
CA SER A 463 17.97 -4.89 -6.25
C SER A 463 19.37 -5.45 -5.92
N GLY A 464 20.06 -5.91 -6.96
CA GLY A 464 21.48 -6.29 -6.88
C GLY A 464 22.44 -5.10 -6.98
N ASP A 465 21.94 -3.89 -7.26
CA ASP A 465 22.73 -2.72 -7.68
C ASP A 465 23.09 -1.78 -6.52
N VAL A 466 23.05 -2.31 -5.30
CA VAL A 466 23.49 -1.58 -4.10
C VAL A 466 25.00 -1.42 -4.11
N ASP A 467 25.48 -0.22 -3.82
CA ASP A 467 26.89 0.01 -3.48
C ASP A 467 27.16 -0.56 -2.07
N PRO A 468 27.95 -1.65 -1.91
CA PRO A 468 28.17 -2.27 -0.61
C PRO A 468 28.79 -1.32 0.42
N GLY A 469 29.66 -0.40 -0.02
CA GLY A 469 30.32 0.56 0.86
C GLY A 469 29.38 1.64 1.39
N SER A 470 28.19 1.79 0.80
CA SER A 470 27.14 2.74 1.20
C SER A 470 26.15 2.18 2.22
N VAL A 471 26.21 0.87 2.51
CA VAL A 471 25.29 0.21 3.44
C VAL A 471 25.69 0.56 4.87
N GLU A 472 24.86 1.34 5.53
CA GLU A 472 24.98 1.67 6.95
C GLU A 472 23.90 0.91 7.73
N LEU A 473 24.30 0.21 8.79
CA LEU A 473 23.40 -0.53 9.67
C LEU A 473 23.57 -0.04 11.12
N SER A 474 22.45 0.37 11.73
CA SER A 474 22.32 0.67 13.15
C SER A 474 21.37 -0.34 13.79
N ILE A 475 21.81 -1.00 14.87
CA ILE A 475 20.99 -1.96 15.61
C ILE A 475 20.58 -1.34 16.95
N SER A 476 19.27 -1.22 17.21
CA SER A 476 18.70 -0.63 18.42
C SER A 476 17.79 -1.60 19.18
N LEU A 477 17.65 -1.39 20.50
CA LEU A 477 16.57 -2.00 21.28
C LEU A 477 15.28 -1.21 21.07
N GLY A 478 14.34 -1.76 20.29
CA GLY A 478 13.14 -1.05 19.86
C GLY A 478 13.43 0.14 18.92
N GLU A 479 12.53 1.12 18.89
CA GLU A 479 12.63 2.32 18.05
C GLU A 479 13.95 3.06 18.22
N GLU A 480 14.66 3.39 17.14
CA GLU A 480 15.98 4.05 17.21
C GLU A 480 15.95 5.40 17.96
N SER A 481 14.84 6.14 17.85
CA SER A 481 14.66 7.45 18.50
C SER A 481 14.68 7.41 20.03
N ALA A 482 14.34 6.26 20.63
CA ALA A 482 14.28 6.05 22.07
C ALA A 482 15.12 4.84 22.55
N GLY A 483 15.57 4.02 21.61
CA GLY A 483 16.23 2.74 21.80
C GLY A 483 17.73 2.89 21.98
N ARG A 484 18.31 1.98 22.75
CA ARG A 484 19.78 1.95 22.93
C ARG A 484 20.40 1.21 21.76
N THR A 485 21.48 1.75 21.20
CA THR A 485 22.29 1.12 20.14
C THR A 485 23.52 0.37 20.67
N PHE A 486 23.69 0.35 21.99
CA PHE A 486 24.81 -0.29 22.67
C PHE A 486 24.36 -1.02 23.95
N ALA A 487 25.10 -2.06 24.29
CA ALA A 487 25.07 -2.71 25.59
C ALA A 487 26.25 -2.23 26.45
N ARG A 488 26.04 -2.18 27.77
CA ARG A 488 27.07 -1.78 28.71
C ARG A 488 27.75 -3.01 29.28
N ARG A 489 29.06 -3.10 29.14
CA ARG A 489 29.88 -4.18 29.68
C ARG A 489 29.99 -4.09 31.21
N PRO A 490 30.27 -5.20 31.92
CA PRO A 490 30.44 -5.18 33.38
C PRO A 490 31.55 -4.24 33.88
N ASN A 491 32.54 -3.96 33.05
CA ASN A 491 33.63 -3.03 33.35
C ASN A 491 33.25 -1.54 33.17
N GLY A 492 32.04 -1.24 32.67
CA GLY A 492 31.51 0.11 32.48
C GLY A 492 31.63 0.65 31.05
N ASP A 493 32.33 -0.04 30.16
CA ASP A 493 32.50 0.38 28.77
C ASP A 493 31.26 0.06 27.92
N ASP A 494 30.96 0.90 26.94
CA ASP A 494 29.88 0.66 25.99
C ASP A 494 30.39 -0.16 24.78
N LEU A 495 29.57 -1.12 24.34
CA LEU A 495 29.80 -1.96 23.17
C LEU A 495 28.56 -1.91 22.29
N THR A 496 28.70 -1.42 21.06
CA THR A 496 27.58 -1.30 20.12
C THR A 496 26.99 -2.68 19.77
N TYR A 497 25.69 -2.73 19.48
CA TYR A 497 25.06 -3.98 19.06
C TYR A 497 25.60 -4.50 17.73
N LEU A 498 26.00 -3.59 16.83
CA LEU A 498 26.67 -3.94 15.58
C LEU A 498 27.93 -4.79 15.83
N ARG A 499 28.81 -4.33 16.74
CA ARG A 499 29.99 -5.10 17.16
C ARG A 499 29.63 -6.35 17.93
N LEU A 500 28.69 -6.25 18.88
CA LEU A 500 28.30 -7.38 19.73
C LEU A 500 27.77 -8.57 18.94
N PHE A 501 27.15 -8.32 17.78
CA PHE A 501 26.66 -9.37 16.88
C PHE A 501 27.65 -9.77 15.78
N GLY A 502 28.89 -9.25 15.82
CA GLY A 502 29.98 -9.64 14.93
C GLY A 502 29.92 -9.04 13.52
N LEU A 503 29.16 -7.96 13.32
CA LEU A 503 29.02 -7.28 12.04
C LEU A 503 30.04 -6.14 11.83
N ASP A 504 30.82 -5.82 12.86
CA ASP A 504 31.90 -4.83 12.84
C ASP A 504 33.06 -5.38 13.68
N GLU A 505 34.11 -5.84 13.02
CA GLU A 505 35.36 -6.29 13.65
C GLU A 505 36.53 -5.30 13.39
N GLU A 506 36.29 -4.22 12.66
CA GLU A 506 37.29 -3.21 12.28
C GLU A 506 37.23 -1.96 13.20
N ALA A 507 37.68 -2.11 14.45
CA ALA A 507 37.83 -0.97 15.34
C ALA A 507 38.92 0.02 14.84
N PRO A 508 38.74 1.36 14.95
CA PRO A 508 37.67 2.06 15.67
C PRO A 508 36.48 2.51 14.80
N SER A 509 36.41 2.16 13.51
CA SER A 509 35.23 2.44 12.69
C SER A 509 34.01 1.73 13.26
N GLU A 510 32.86 2.40 13.31
CA GLU A 510 31.58 1.77 13.64
C GLU A 510 30.78 1.64 12.35
N ARG A 511 31.18 0.67 11.52
CA ARG A 511 30.59 0.46 10.19
C ARG A 511 30.44 -1.04 9.95
N LEU A 512 29.38 -1.41 9.22
CA LEU A 512 29.17 -2.78 8.77
C LEU A 512 30.36 -3.24 7.92
N ASP A 513 30.90 -4.42 8.26
CA ASP A 513 31.93 -5.07 7.46
C ASP A 513 31.33 -5.52 6.13
N GLU A 514 31.90 -5.09 5.01
CA GLU A 514 31.43 -5.45 3.67
C GLU A 514 31.47 -6.97 3.43
N SER A 515 32.28 -7.72 4.19
CA SER A 515 32.33 -9.18 4.18
C SER A 515 31.03 -9.86 4.63
N GLN A 516 30.18 -9.14 5.36
CA GLN A 516 28.88 -9.62 5.85
C GLN A 516 27.73 -9.27 4.90
N ILE A 517 28.03 -8.63 3.76
CA ILE A 517 27.07 -8.30 2.72
C ILE A 517 27.13 -9.37 1.63
N TYR A 518 26.03 -10.10 1.44
CA TYR A 518 25.90 -11.11 0.41
C TYR A 518 25.14 -10.59 -0.81
N ARG A 519 25.71 -10.78 -2.00
CA ARG A 519 25.12 -10.44 -3.31
C ARG A 519 25.28 -11.64 -4.24
N PRO A 520 24.23 -12.45 -4.47
CA PRO A 520 24.33 -13.66 -5.30
C PRO A 520 24.81 -13.39 -6.73
N ALA A 521 24.59 -12.18 -7.24
CA ALA A 521 25.09 -11.72 -8.54
C ALA A 521 26.60 -11.91 -8.73
N LEU A 522 27.38 -11.82 -7.64
CA LEU A 522 28.84 -11.94 -7.70
C LEU A 522 29.31 -13.40 -7.80
N ASP A 523 28.46 -14.34 -7.37
CA ASP A 523 28.77 -15.78 -7.39
C ASP A 523 28.33 -16.46 -8.70
N SER A 524 27.44 -15.83 -9.47
CA SER A 524 26.96 -16.34 -10.75
C SER A 524 27.76 -15.76 -11.92
N PHE A 525 28.22 -16.62 -12.84
CA PHE A 525 28.79 -16.20 -14.12
C PHE A 525 27.74 -15.80 -15.17
N GLU A 526 26.46 -15.74 -14.78
CA GLU A 526 25.34 -15.41 -15.64
C GLU A 526 25.03 -13.92 -15.57
N ASP A 527 24.64 -13.32 -16.70
CA ASP A 527 24.31 -11.88 -16.79
C ASP A 527 23.14 -11.49 -15.86
N GLN A 528 22.32 -12.45 -15.42
CA GLN A 528 21.28 -12.26 -14.41
C GLN A 528 21.30 -13.43 -13.42
N PRO A 529 21.70 -13.23 -12.15
CA PRO A 529 21.63 -14.28 -11.14
C PRO A 529 20.17 -14.72 -10.92
N PRO A 530 19.94 -16.01 -10.66
CA PRO A 530 18.61 -16.53 -10.31
C PRO A 530 18.03 -15.86 -9.06
N VAL A 531 18.88 -15.65 -8.05
CA VAL A 531 18.52 -14.97 -6.82
C VAL A 531 18.98 -13.52 -6.91
N GLN A 532 18.03 -12.59 -6.94
CA GLN A 532 18.31 -11.16 -6.94
C GLN A 532 18.20 -10.56 -5.53
N GLY A 533 19.01 -9.54 -5.28
CA GLY A 533 18.98 -8.76 -4.05
C GLY A 533 20.33 -8.62 -3.37
N THR A 534 20.32 -7.80 -2.33
CA THR A 534 21.44 -7.59 -1.42
C THR A 534 21.00 -8.00 -0.02
N PHE A 535 21.84 -8.77 0.66
CA PHE A 535 21.52 -9.40 1.95
C PHE A 535 22.59 -9.06 2.99
N ILE A 536 22.19 -8.93 4.25
CA ILE A 536 23.10 -8.94 5.39
C ILE A 536 23.06 -10.34 6.00
N VAL A 537 24.23 -10.87 6.30
CA VAL A 537 24.40 -12.20 6.88
C VAL A 537 25.16 -12.06 8.19
N PHE A 538 24.59 -12.57 9.28
CA PHE A 538 25.30 -12.59 10.55
C PHE A 538 26.26 -13.81 10.61
N PRO A 539 27.45 -13.67 11.23
CA PRO A 539 28.46 -14.74 11.28
C PRO A 539 28.19 -15.79 12.37
N THR A 540 26.92 -16.07 12.65
CA THR A 540 26.46 -17.07 13.63
C THR A 540 25.00 -17.42 13.33
N LEU A 541 24.57 -18.66 13.63
CA LEU A 541 23.21 -19.12 13.29
C LEU A 541 22.11 -18.53 14.19
N GLU A 542 22.47 -18.07 15.40
CA GLU A 542 21.52 -17.51 16.36
C GLU A 542 22.06 -16.18 16.94
N PRO A 543 22.27 -15.13 16.13
CA PRO A 543 22.98 -13.90 16.54
C PRO A 543 22.36 -13.23 17.77
N PHE A 544 21.03 -13.11 17.81
CA PHE A 544 20.33 -12.41 18.88
C PHE A 544 20.14 -13.24 20.16
N ALA A 545 20.33 -14.57 20.09
CA ALA A 545 20.25 -15.46 21.26
C ALA A 545 21.64 -15.78 21.83
N ALA A 546 22.61 -16.08 20.96
CA ALA A 546 23.96 -16.51 21.29
C ALA A 546 24.95 -15.93 20.27
N PRO A 547 25.40 -14.68 20.47
CA PRO A 547 26.38 -14.05 19.58
C PRO A 547 27.69 -14.83 19.50
N ALA A 548 28.40 -14.67 18.39
CA ALA A 548 29.75 -15.21 18.22
C ALA A 548 30.75 -14.54 19.18
N PRO A 549 31.87 -15.22 19.52
CA PRO A 549 32.98 -14.57 20.19
C PRO A 549 33.58 -13.48 19.29
N LEU A 550 33.86 -12.31 19.86
CA LEU A 550 34.37 -11.15 19.12
C LEU A 550 35.90 -11.25 18.98
N ARG A 551 36.43 -10.85 17.82
CA ARG A 551 37.89 -10.87 17.55
C ARG A 551 38.56 -9.55 17.90
N SER A 552 37.87 -8.45 17.64
CA SER A 552 38.28 -7.07 17.87
C SER A 552 38.34 -6.69 19.35
N VAL A 553 37.47 -7.30 20.17
CA VAL A 553 37.36 -7.08 21.61
C VAL A 553 37.39 -8.45 22.30
N PRO A 554 38.13 -8.65 23.40
CA PRO A 554 38.22 -9.94 24.09
C PRO A 554 36.92 -10.27 24.84
N VAL A 555 35.87 -10.59 24.11
CA VAL A 555 34.54 -10.99 24.61
C VAL A 555 34.24 -12.38 24.07
N ASP A 556 34.18 -13.36 24.99
CA ASP A 556 33.76 -14.71 24.65
C ASP A 556 32.22 -14.83 24.58
N THR A 557 31.72 -15.97 24.08
CA THR A 557 30.27 -16.23 23.96
C THR A 557 29.53 -16.11 25.32
N MET A 558 30.17 -16.50 26.42
CA MET A 558 29.55 -16.45 27.76
C MET A 558 29.42 -15.00 28.25
N GLU A 559 30.43 -14.18 28.01
CA GLU A 559 30.43 -12.76 28.29
C GLU A 559 29.46 -12.01 27.39
N ALA A 560 29.42 -12.29 26.09
CA ALA A 560 28.43 -11.72 25.16
C ALA A 560 26.99 -12.00 25.64
N ARG A 561 26.71 -13.24 26.06
CA ARG A 561 25.41 -13.59 26.65
C ARG A 561 25.12 -12.83 27.94
N ARG A 562 26.13 -12.61 28.79
CA ARG A 562 25.98 -11.83 30.03
C ARG A 562 25.72 -10.35 29.73
N ILE A 563 26.38 -9.80 28.72
CA ILE A 563 26.21 -8.41 28.25
C ILE A 563 24.78 -8.20 27.74
N LEU A 564 24.26 -9.13 26.93
CA LEU A 564 22.88 -9.08 26.47
C LEU A 564 21.86 -9.27 27.60
N GLY A 565 22.17 -10.14 28.58
CA GLY A 565 21.34 -10.34 29.76
C GLY A 565 19.89 -10.72 29.41
N GLY A 566 18.93 -9.92 29.88
CA GLY A 566 17.49 -10.11 29.61
C GLY A 566 17.07 -9.74 28.19
N ASN A 567 17.92 -9.07 27.41
CA ASN A 567 17.62 -8.66 26.03
C ASN A 567 17.93 -9.76 25.01
N ARG A 568 18.42 -10.93 25.43
CA ARG A 568 18.68 -12.06 24.53
C ARG A 568 17.36 -12.53 23.91
N ASN A 569 17.28 -12.55 22.59
CA ASN A 569 16.08 -13.02 21.90
C ASN A 569 16.19 -14.50 21.54
N GLU A 570 15.74 -15.37 22.45
CA GLU A 570 15.64 -16.81 22.19
C GLU A 570 14.31 -17.20 21.53
N ARG A 571 13.29 -16.32 21.63
CA ARG A 571 11.91 -16.60 21.23
C ARG A 571 11.84 -16.94 19.75
N ILE A 572 12.43 -16.11 18.91
CA ILE A 572 12.43 -16.25 17.44
C ILE A 572 13.06 -17.56 16.94
N TYR A 573 13.85 -18.27 17.76
CA TYR A 573 14.51 -19.54 17.38
C TYR A 573 13.89 -20.78 18.02
N ARG A 574 13.17 -20.63 19.14
CA ARG A 574 12.83 -21.75 20.03
C ARG A 574 11.35 -21.87 20.35
N ASP A 575 10.57 -20.80 20.18
CA ASP A 575 9.14 -20.87 20.44
C ASP A 575 8.45 -21.78 19.41
N PRO A 576 7.72 -22.83 19.81
CA PRO A 576 7.03 -23.70 18.86
C PRO A 576 5.92 -22.99 18.08
N ASP A 577 5.32 -21.93 18.62
CA ASP A 577 4.25 -21.18 17.94
C ASP A 577 4.84 -20.18 16.92
N PRO A 578 4.54 -20.31 15.61
CA PRO A 578 4.97 -19.35 14.60
C PRO A 578 4.56 -17.91 14.92
N PHE A 579 3.36 -17.71 15.46
CA PHE A 579 2.86 -16.37 15.77
C PHE A 579 3.73 -15.67 16.83
N GLU A 580 4.11 -16.39 17.88
CA GLU A 580 4.98 -15.86 18.94
C GLU A 580 6.41 -15.59 18.43
N ARG A 581 6.89 -16.35 17.44
CA ARG A 581 8.19 -16.11 16.80
C ARG A 581 8.17 -14.87 15.92
N GLU A 582 7.20 -14.77 15.02
CA GLU A 582 7.04 -13.67 14.06
C GLU A 582 6.84 -12.33 14.79
N ASN A 583 6.11 -12.33 15.91
CA ASN A 583 5.89 -11.14 16.74
C ASN A 583 6.91 -11.01 17.89
N GLY A 584 7.98 -11.82 17.85
CA GLY A 584 8.95 -11.96 18.91
C GLY A 584 10.09 -10.94 18.89
N GLY A 585 10.02 -9.92 18.03
CA GLY A 585 11.08 -8.94 17.81
C GLY A 585 11.51 -8.18 19.08
N VAL A 586 12.81 -8.02 19.26
CA VAL A 586 13.45 -7.28 20.38
C VAL A 586 14.42 -6.23 19.84
N PHE A 587 15.17 -6.59 18.80
CA PHE A 587 16.14 -5.71 18.17
C PHE A 587 15.60 -5.20 16.84
N ARG A 588 15.87 -3.94 16.55
CA ARG A 588 15.54 -3.30 15.29
C ARG A 588 16.81 -2.99 14.52
N LEU A 589 16.82 -3.34 13.25
CA LEU A 589 17.88 -3.13 12.29
C LEU A 589 17.45 -1.96 11.40
N ASN A 590 18.08 -0.81 11.59
CA ASN A 590 17.86 0.39 10.78
C ASN A 590 18.95 0.47 9.73
N LEU A 591 18.58 0.25 8.47
CA LEU A 591 19.50 0.24 7.35
C LEU A 591 19.30 1.48 6.48
N SER A 592 20.39 2.08 6.04
CA SER A 592 20.40 3.02 4.92
C SER A 592 21.43 2.57 3.89
N TYR A 593 21.11 2.74 2.61
CA TYR A 593 21.97 2.30 1.52
C TYR A 593 21.75 3.13 0.26
N GLN A 594 22.69 3.06 -0.68
CA GLN A 594 22.58 3.70 -1.98
C GLN A 594 22.48 2.66 -3.09
N VAL A 595 21.47 2.81 -3.95
CA VAL A 595 21.31 2.03 -5.18
C VAL A 595 21.88 2.84 -6.34
N GLN A 596 22.76 2.23 -7.13
CA GLN A 596 23.28 2.84 -8.36
C GLN A 596 22.29 2.59 -9.51
N GLY A 597 21.82 3.67 -10.14
CA GLY A 597 20.96 3.57 -11.32
C GLY A 597 21.78 3.52 -12.61
N GLU A 598 21.52 2.53 -13.47
CA GLU A 598 22.00 2.55 -14.86
C GLU A 598 21.22 3.60 -15.65
N GLY A 599 21.88 4.69 -16.06
CA GLY A 599 21.29 5.74 -16.87
C GLY A 599 22.31 6.77 -17.34
N THR A 600 22.08 7.36 -18.52
CA THR A 600 22.81 8.56 -18.95
C THR A 600 22.53 9.66 -17.93
N VAL A 601 23.56 10.33 -17.39
CA VAL A 601 23.56 11.33 -16.28
C VAL A 601 22.62 12.53 -16.48
N ALA A 602 21.88 12.57 -17.58
CA ALA A 602 20.82 13.51 -17.83
C ALA A 602 19.49 13.09 -17.18
N SER A 603 19.16 11.80 -17.07
CA SER A 603 17.77 11.37 -16.85
C SER A 603 17.52 10.72 -15.48
N PHE A 604 16.59 11.28 -14.69
CA PHE A 604 16.16 10.85 -13.35
C PHE A 604 14.68 10.44 -13.33
N ALA A 605 14.40 9.21 -12.86
CA ALA A 605 13.04 8.73 -12.72
C ALA A 605 12.40 9.29 -11.44
N LEU A 606 11.42 10.19 -11.60
CA LEU A 606 10.65 10.75 -10.49
C LEU A 606 9.65 9.75 -9.92
N GLY A 607 9.44 8.60 -10.59
CA GLY A 607 8.58 7.49 -10.16
C GLY A 607 7.21 7.95 -9.70
N ALA A 608 6.68 8.93 -10.42
CA ALA A 608 5.41 9.57 -10.23
C ALA A 608 4.67 9.53 -11.56
N VAL A 609 3.36 9.28 -11.51
CA VAL A 609 2.49 9.28 -12.69
C VAL A 609 1.44 10.35 -12.47
N GLY A 610 1.13 11.15 -13.49
CA GLY A 610 0.19 12.27 -13.36
C GLY A 610 0.77 13.48 -12.64
N ILE A 611 2.04 13.78 -12.88
CA ILE A 611 2.70 15.02 -12.44
C ILE A 611 2.01 16.20 -13.11
N ARG A 612 1.69 17.24 -12.34
CA ARG A 612 1.11 18.45 -12.91
C ARG A 612 2.19 19.34 -13.51
N GLU A 613 2.12 19.56 -14.81
CA GLU A 613 3.02 20.45 -15.54
C GLU A 613 3.08 21.87 -14.93
N GLY A 614 4.30 22.37 -14.75
CA GLY A 614 4.61 23.71 -14.22
C GLY A 614 4.58 23.81 -12.69
N THR A 615 4.36 22.71 -11.98
CA THR A 615 4.42 22.64 -10.51
C THR A 615 5.74 22.13 -9.99
N GLU A 616 6.58 21.63 -10.90
CA GLU A 616 7.90 21.15 -10.57
C GLU A 616 8.80 22.30 -10.09
N ARG A 617 9.58 22.01 -9.06
CA ARG A 617 10.67 22.84 -8.59
C ARG A 617 11.88 21.96 -8.45
N VAL A 618 12.86 22.22 -9.31
CA VAL A 618 14.11 21.48 -9.37
C VAL A 618 15.21 22.37 -8.81
N THR A 619 15.91 21.90 -7.79
CA THR A 619 17.03 22.58 -7.14
C THR A 619 18.25 21.69 -7.16
N LEU A 620 19.37 22.22 -7.63
CA LEU A 620 20.68 21.57 -7.56
C LEU A 620 21.50 22.30 -6.50
N ALA A 621 21.75 21.65 -5.36
CA ALA A 621 22.20 22.31 -4.14
C ALA A 621 21.28 23.49 -3.77
N ASP A 622 21.78 24.73 -3.85
CA ASP A 622 21.01 25.94 -3.54
C ASP A 622 20.50 26.69 -4.79
N ARG A 623 20.83 26.23 -6.01
CA ARG A 623 20.41 26.86 -7.26
C ARG A 623 19.13 26.22 -7.78
N VAL A 624 18.07 27.02 -7.94
CA VAL A 624 16.86 26.62 -8.67
C VAL A 624 17.19 26.53 -10.16
N LEU A 625 16.89 25.38 -10.77
CA LEU A 625 17.05 25.14 -12.20
C LEU A 625 15.80 25.61 -12.96
N LEU A 626 15.98 26.02 -14.22
CA LEU A 626 14.91 26.48 -15.09
C LEU A 626 14.42 25.39 -16.05
N SER A 627 13.09 25.17 -16.08
CA SER A 627 12.44 24.25 -17.03
C SER A 627 12.65 24.73 -18.48
N GLY A 628 12.93 23.79 -19.40
CA GLY A 628 13.26 24.03 -20.80
C GLY A 628 14.66 24.59 -21.09
N VAL A 629 15.43 24.97 -20.05
CA VAL A 629 16.78 25.53 -20.19
C VAL A 629 17.83 24.65 -19.50
N ASP A 630 17.62 24.38 -18.20
CA ASP A 630 18.51 23.54 -17.39
C ASP A 630 18.02 22.07 -17.39
N TYR A 631 16.70 21.83 -17.48
CA TYR A 631 16.08 20.49 -17.50
C TYR A 631 14.77 20.46 -18.30
N THR A 632 14.26 19.27 -18.58
CA THR A 632 12.93 18.96 -19.14
C THR A 632 12.30 17.82 -18.33
N ILE A 633 10.98 17.70 -18.33
CA ILE A 633 10.27 16.57 -17.71
C ILE A 633 9.30 15.98 -18.72
N ASP A 634 9.36 14.66 -18.88
CA ASP A 634 8.26 13.88 -19.45
C ASP A 634 7.26 13.62 -18.32
N TYR A 635 6.14 14.34 -18.34
CA TYR A 635 5.13 14.28 -17.27
C TYR A 635 4.31 12.98 -17.30
N ASP A 636 4.24 12.31 -18.44
CA ASP A 636 3.53 11.04 -18.61
C ASP A 636 4.37 9.89 -18.07
N ALA A 637 5.67 9.87 -18.41
CA ALA A 637 6.63 8.88 -17.93
C ALA A 637 7.21 9.20 -16.53
N GLY A 638 7.00 10.42 -16.02
CA GLY A 638 7.58 10.89 -14.76
C GLY A 638 9.12 10.96 -14.82
N MET A 639 9.67 11.36 -15.97
CA MET A 639 11.10 11.31 -16.25
C MET A 639 11.68 12.71 -16.38
N LEU A 640 12.60 13.10 -15.49
CA LEU A 640 13.31 14.38 -15.58
C LEU A 640 14.61 14.22 -16.35
N THR A 641 14.86 15.06 -17.35
CA THR A 641 16.11 15.07 -18.13
C THR A 641 16.81 16.43 -18.06
N LEU A 642 18.02 16.48 -17.48
CA LEU A 642 18.91 17.65 -17.50
C LEU A 642 19.44 17.89 -18.92
N LEU A 643 19.34 19.13 -19.39
CA LEU A 643 19.72 19.49 -20.76
C LEU A 643 21.23 19.72 -20.92
N ASN A 644 21.90 20.22 -19.88
CA ASN A 644 23.35 20.52 -19.91
C ASN A 644 24.09 19.90 -18.71
N PRO A 645 24.03 18.57 -18.53
CA PRO A 645 24.55 17.90 -17.33
C PRO A 645 26.03 18.19 -17.12
N GLU A 646 26.85 18.20 -18.17
CA GLU A 646 28.30 18.46 -18.06
C GLU A 646 28.62 19.79 -17.36
N THR A 647 27.92 20.87 -17.73
CA THR A 647 28.13 22.20 -17.13
C THR A 647 27.56 22.31 -15.72
N LEU A 648 26.39 21.71 -15.48
CA LEU A 648 25.70 21.78 -14.19
C LEU A 648 26.43 20.94 -13.12
N LEU A 649 26.98 19.80 -13.53
CA LEU A 649 27.71 18.88 -12.65
C LEU A 649 29.18 19.29 -12.44
N ALA A 650 29.85 19.86 -13.46
CA ALA A 650 31.22 20.36 -13.30
C ALA A 650 31.33 21.46 -12.24
N ALA A 651 30.27 22.28 -12.09
CA ALA A 651 30.19 23.30 -11.05
C ALA A 651 29.79 22.76 -9.66
N ASN A 652 29.25 21.53 -9.56
CA ASN A 652 28.61 21.00 -8.35
C ASN A 652 28.84 19.49 -8.14
N PRO A 653 30.10 19.00 -8.06
CA PRO A 653 30.37 17.57 -7.85
C PRO A 653 29.87 17.09 -6.47
N GLY A 654 29.20 15.93 -6.43
CA GLY A 654 28.76 15.31 -5.18
C GLY A 654 27.55 15.97 -4.51
N ARG A 655 26.83 16.86 -5.21
CA ARG A 655 25.67 17.60 -4.68
C ARG A 655 24.35 16.88 -4.93
N TYR A 656 23.34 17.27 -4.16
CA TYR A 656 21.99 16.74 -4.26
C TYR A 656 21.16 17.51 -5.29
N LEU A 657 20.43 16.77 -6.11
CA LEU A 657 19.34 17.25 -6.96
C LEU A 657 18.03 16.99 -6.22
N ASP A 658 17.41 18.06 -5.74
CA ASP A 658 16.12 18.04 -5.06
C ASP A 658 15.04 18.42 -6.07
N VAL A 659 14.04 17.56 -6.23
CA VAL A 659 12.92 17.74 -7.16
C VAL A 659 11.65 17.64 -6.35
N SER A 660 10.84 18.69 -6.33
CA SER A 660 9.49 18.67 -5.77
C SER A 660 8.47 18.96 -6.85
N TRP A 661 7.33 18.27 -6.85
CA TRP A 661 6.27 18.47 -7.83
C TRP A 661 4.91 18.21 -7.17
N GLU A 662 3.86 18.70 -7.81
CA GLU A 662 2.51 18.29 -7.47
C GLU A 662 2.09 17.12 -8.34
N GLN A 663 1.50 16.11 -7.71
CA GLN A 663 0.87 15.00 -8.41
C GLN A 663 -0.55 14.80 -7.92
N ARG A 664 -1.38 14.20 -8.77
CA ARG A 664 -2.69 13.74 -8.35
C ARG A 664 -2.53 12.39 -7.68
N THR A 665 -3.07 12.27 -6.47
CA THR A 665 -3.08 10.98 -5.79
C THR A 665 -4.04 10.02 -6.51
N PHE A 666 -3.59 8.80 -6.81
CA PHE A 666 -4.41 7.72 -7.38
C PHE A 666 -5.40 7.17 -6.36
N PHE A 667 -5.05 7.27 -5.07
CA PHE A 667 -5.87 6.83 -3.95
C PHE A 667 -6.00 8.01 -3.01
N GLN A 668 -7.14 8.72 -3.05
CA GLN A 668 -7.38 9.82 -2.12
C GLN A 668 -7.35 9.30 -0.68
N VAL A 669 -6.23 9.54 0.01
CA VAL A 669 -6.16 9.53 1.47
C VAL A 669 -6.99 10.73 1.90
N ALA A 670 -8.07 10.48 2.66
CA ALA A 670 -8.88 11.47 3.38
C ALA A 670 -9.11 12.83 2.65
N PRO A 671 -10.31 13.13 2.10
CA PRO A 671 -10.53 14.41 1.42
C PRO A 671 -10.21 15.59 2.34
N SER A 672 -9.37 16.50 1.87
CA SER A 672 -8.92 17.67 2.62
C SER A 672 -9.63 18.93 2.14
N SER A 673 -9.97 19.81 3.09
CA SER A 673 -10.59 21.09 2.84
C SER A 673 -9.66 22.21 3.30
N VAL A 674 -9.55 23.26 2.49
CA VAL A 674 -8.66 24.39 2.73
C VAL A 674 -9.46 25.67 2.68
N PHE A 675 -9.27 26.52 3.68
CA PHE A 675 -9.72 27.89 3.72
C PHE A 675 -8.51 28.82 3.82
N GLY A 676 -8.37 29.74 2.88
CA GLY A 676 -7.28 30.70 2.85
C GLY A 676 -7.79 32.14 2.81
N LEU A 677 -7.08 33.03 3.47
CA LEU A 677 -7.31 34.46 3.49
C LEU A 677 -5.96 35.19 3.30
N ASN A 678 -5.91 36.10 2.35
CA ASN A 678 -4.79 37.00 2.13
C ASN A 678 -5.33 38.43 2.04
N ALA A 679 -4.91 39.31 2.93
CA ALA A 679 -5.30 40.71 2.97
C ALA A 679 -4.05 41.60 2.85
N GLY A 680 -3.92 42.30 1.74
CA GLY A 680 -2.88 43.28 1.48
C GLY A 680 -3.37 44.71 1.72
N TYR A 681 -2.51 45.54 2.29
CA TYR A 681 -2.69 46.99 2.38
C TYR A 681 -1.55 47.67 1.62
N ASP A 682 -1.90 48.28 0.49
CA ASP A 682 -0.99 49.04 -0.36
C ASP A 682 -0.84 50.47 0.17
N MET A 683 0.39 50.86 0.51
CA MET A 683 0.73 52.21 0.97
C MET A 683 1.38 53.05 -0.13
N GLY A 684 1.24 52.64 -1.40
CA GLY A 684 1.83 53.31 -2.56
C GLY A 684 3.36 53.30 -2.48
N ASP A 685 3.96 54.48 -2.57
CA ASP A 685 5.42 54.63 -2.57
C ASP A 685 6.09 54.15 -1.26
N TYR A 686 5.32 54.01 -0.17
CA TYR A 686 5.81 53.58 1.14
C TYR A 686 5.88 52.06 1.31
N GLY A 687 5.39 51.27 0.37
CA GLY A 687 5.42 49.80 0.40
C GLY A 687 4.07 49.15 0.72
N ALA A 688 4.08 47.91 1.24
CA ALA A 688 2.87 47.13 1.49
C ALA A 688 2.96 46.25 2.75
N VAL A 689 1.80 45.96 3.36
CA VAL A 689 1.66 44.99 4.45
C VAL A 689 0.64 43.94 4.05
N ASN A 690 0.99 42.67 4.20
CA ASN A 690 0.14 41.52 3.91
C ASN A 690 -0.14 40.73 5.18
N LEU A 691 -1.39 40.35 5.39
CA LEU A 691 -1.85 39.43 6.41
C LEU A 691 -2.34 38.16 5.73
N VAL A 692 -1.86 37.01 6.21
CA VAL A 692 -2.18 35.69 5.68
C VAL A 692 -2.79 34.84 6.77
N GLY A 693 -3.84 34.11 6.43
CA GLY A 693 -4.42 33.05 7.25
C GLY A 693 -4.72 31.84 6.38
N LEU A 694 -4.39 30.65 6.88
CA LEU A 694 -4.70 29.38 6.24
C LEU A 694 -5.27 28.43 7.29
N TYR A 695 -6.33 27.72 6.94
CA TYR A 695 -6.88 26.65 7.75
C TYR A 695 -7.14 25.44 6.85
N GLN A 696 -6.44 24.35 7.10
CA GLN A 696 -6.58 23.10 6.39
C GLN A 696 -7.11 22.03 7.34
N THR A 697 -8.05 21.21 6.86
CA THR A 697 -8.66 20.12 7.63
C THR A 697 -8.79 18.87 6.78
N GLU A 698 -8.48 17.73 7.37
CA GLU A 698 -8.69 16.42 6.74
C GLU A 698 -9.97 15.76 7.27
N HIS A 699 -10.53 14.85 6.49
CA HIS A 699 -11.70 14.07 6.86
C HIS A 699 -11.39 12.57 6.90
N ALA A 700 -11.64 11.93 8.03
CA ALA A 700 -11.44 10.50 8.18
C ALA A 700 -12.40 9.72 7.26
N LEU A 701 -11.86 8.76 6.50
CA LEU A 701 -12.64 7.84 5.67
C LEU A 701 -13.42 6.82 6.53
N VAL A 702 -12.85 6.48 7.68
CA VAL A 702 -13.39 5.50 8.63
C VAL A 702 -13.79 6.18 9.94
N ARG A 703 -14.73 5.57 10.65
CA ARG A 703 -15.17 6.05 11.97
C ARG A 703 -14.23 5.63 13.10
N ARG A 704 -13.39 4.63 12.86
CA ARG A 704 -12.38 4.11 13.78
C ARG A 704 -11.01 4.23 13.09
N PRO A 705 -10.42 5.44 13.04
CA PRO A 705 -9.11 5.61 12.43
C PRO A 705 -8.05 4.91 13.29
N GLN A 706 -7.18 4.14 12.63
CA GLN A 706 -6.02 3.56 13.27
C GLN A 706 -4.92 4.63 13.48
N LEU A 707 -3.92 4.32 14.29
CA LEU A 707 -2.77 5.20 14.51
C LEU A 707 -2.00 5.45 13.20
N GLY A 708 -1.76 6.72 12.86
CA GLY A 708 -1.10 7.16 11.63
C GLY A 708 -2.05 7.53 10.49
N VAL A 709 -3.36 7.26 10.61
CA VAL A 709 -4.39 7.63 9.62
C VAL A 709 -5.45 8.57 10.19
N GLU A 710 -5.14 9.24 11.31
CA GLU A 710 -6.02 10.22 11.91
C GLU A 710 -6.19 11.45 11.03
N ALA A 711 -7.39 12.01 11.03
CA ALA A 711 -7.66 13.24 10.32
C ALA A 711 -7.14 14.45 11.11
N GLY A 712 -6.14 15.11 10.56
CA GLY A 712 -5.54 16.30 11.14
C GLY A 712 -6.22 17.61 10.72
N ALA A 713 -5.80 18.69 11.36
CA ALA A 713 -6.01 20.05 10.88
C ALA A 713 -4.81 20.93 11.24
N VAL A 714 -4.60 21.99 10.48
CA VAL A 714 -3.56 22.99 10.77
C VAL A 714 -4.10 24.39 10.49
N ALA A 715 -3.90 25.29 11.44
CA ALA A 715 -4.14 26.72 11.24
C ALA A 715 -2.80 27.47 11.18
N LEU A 716 -2.55 28.15 10.07
CA LEU A 716 -1.41 29.03 9.90
C LEU A 716 -1.89 30.49 9.88
N GLY A 717 -1.12 31.38 10.51
CA GLY A 717 -1.34 32.82 10.43
C GLY A 717 -0.02 33.52 10.26
N GLY A 718 0.01 34.62 9.50
CA GLY A 718 1.24 35.39 9.33
C GLY A 718 1.02 36.81 8.85
N VAL A 719 2.07 37.61 9.01
CA VAL A 719 2.15 38.99 8.57
C VAL A 719 3.48 39.19 7.87
N ASN A 720 3.45 39.79 6.68
CA ASN A 720 4.62 40.18 5.91
C ASN A 720 4.54 41.68 5.63
N ALA A 721 5.56 42.45 6.00
CA ALA A 721 5.65 43.87 5.74
C ALA A 721 6.88 44.17 4.90
N ASN A 722 6.70 44.92 3.82
CA ASN A 722 7.78 45.42 3.00
C ASN A 722 7.62 46.94 2.83
N LEU A 723 8.49 47.72 3.48
CA LEU A 723 8.38 49.16 3.59
C LEU A 723 9.55 49.86 2.91
N ASN A 724 9.25 50.88 2.11
CA ASN A 724 10.22 51.78 1.49
C ASN A 724 10.11 53.15 2.18
N LEU A 725 11.01 53.41 3.12
CA LEU A 725 11.02 54.67 3.87
C LEU A 725 12.02 55.63 3.22
N GLY A 726 11.58 56.79 2.75
CA GLY A 726 12.49 57.83 2.27
C GLY A 726 13.44 58.29 3.38
N ALA A 727 14.71 58.50 3.04
CA ALA A 727 15.75 58.92 4.00
C ALA A 727 16.35 60.30 3.63
N PRO A 728 15.55 61.38 3.54
CA PRO A 728 16.02 62.68 3.07
C PRO A 728 17.07 63.31 4.00
N LEU A 729 17.06 62.97 5.29
CA LEU A 729 18.11 63.37 6.23
C LEU A 729 19.46 62.75 5.88
N LEU A 730 19.47 61.49 5.46
CA LEU A 730 20.69 60.81 5.02
C LEU A 730 21.22 61.43 3.72
N SER A 731 20.32 61.75 2.78
CA SER A 731 20.68 62.45 1.54
C SER A 731 21.37 63.79 1.83
N ARG A 732 20.78 64.61 2.71
CA ARG A 732 21.38 65.89 3.12
C ARG A 732 22.72 65.76 3.83
N VAL A 733 22.91 64.71 4.63
CA VAL A 733 24.19 64.45 5.31
C VAL A 733 25.27 64.05 4.31
N LEU A 734 24.91 63.23 3.31
CA LEU A 734 25.84 62.80 2.25
C LEU A 734 26.22 63.95 1.32
N ASP A 735 25.27 64.81 0.96
CA ASP A 735 25.52 66.01 0.14
C ASP A 735 26.37 67.08 0.85
N ALA A 736 26.41 67.06 2.19
CA ALA A 736 27.22 67.98 2.97
C ALA A 736 28.72 67.57 3.03
N VAL A 737 29.09 66.39 2.52
CA VAL A 737 30.46 65.91 2.50
C VAL A 737 31.22 66.51 1.30
N PRO A 738 32.25 67.35 1.52
CA PRO A 738 32.95 68.01 0.42
C PRO A 738 33.60 67.01 -0.54
N GLY A 739 33.28 67.11 -1.84
CA GLY A 739 33.84 66.25 -2.90
C GLY A 739 32.99 65.02 -3.25
N LEU A 740 31.86 64.81 -2.59
CA LEU A 740 30.89 63.75 -2.90
C LEU A 740 29.63 64.39 -3.52
N ASP A 741 29.29 64.04 -4.76
CA ASP A 741 28.06 64.50 -5.43
C ASP A 741 27.12 63.30 -5.60
N VAL A 742 26.08 63.22 -4.76
CA VAL A 742 25.17 62.08 -4.68
C VAL A 742 23.82 62.48 -5.27
N GLY A 743 23.73 62.53 -6.60
CA GLY A 743 22.54 62.98 -7.32
C GLY A 743 21.28 62.09 -7.23
N GLY A 744 21.20 61.16 -6.26
CA GLY A 744 20.10 60.22 -6.08
C GLY A 744 19.43 60.31 -4.70
N GLU A 745 18.11 60.15 -4.66
CA GLU A 745 17.35 60.14 -3.40
C GLU A 745 17.69 58.89 -2.56
N SER A 746 18.01 59.09 -1.28
CA SER A 746 18.28 57.97 -0.36
C SER A 746 16.96 57.33 0.10
N SER A 747 16.89 56.00 0.09
CA SER A 747 15.77 55.22 0.63
C SER A 747 16.25 54.15 1.60
N PHE A 748 15.40 53.76 2.54
CA PHE A 748 15.61 52.71 3.53
C PHE A 748 14.56 51.63 3.32
N HIS A 749 15.01 50.42 2.99
CA HIS A 749 14.15 49.27 2.77
C HIS A 749 14.05 48.43 4.04
N LEU A 750 12.84 48.23 4.56
CA LEU A 750 12.58 47.41 5.73
C LEU A 750 11.62 46.27 5.37
N SER A 751 12.12 45.04 5.40
CA SER A 751 11.32 43.82 5.24
C SER A 751 11.22 43.08 6.58
N GLY A 752 10.00 42.70 6.98
CA GLY A 752 9.75 41.96 8.22
C GLY A 752 8.65 40.92 8.03
N GLU A 753 8.79 39.79 8.72
CA GLU A 753 7.83 38.69 8.64
C GLU A 753 7.64 38.02 10.01
N ALA A 754 6.41 37.67 10.34
CA ALA A 754 6.05 36.90 11.52
C ALA A 754 4.98 35.88 11.15
N ALA A 755 5.09 34.64 11.67
CA ALA A 755 4.11 33.59 11.42
C ALA A 755 3.89 32.73 12.68
N VAL A 756 2.71 32.13 12.77
CA VAL A 756 2.29 31.19 13.81
C VAL A 756 1.62 29.99 13.16
N SER A 757 1.86 28.80 13.73
CA SER A 757 1.22 27.54 13.34
C SER A 757 0.56 26.93 14.56
N LEU A 758 -0.66 26.44 14.38
CA LEU A 758 -1.46 25.74 15.38
C LEU A 758 -1.92 24.40 14.77
N PRO A 759 -1.10 23.34 14.85
CA PRO A 759 -1.47 22.02 14.39
C PRO A 759 -2.40 21.33 15.40
N ASP A 760 -3.38 20.62 14.88
CA ASP A 760 -4.27 19.69 15.58
C ASP A 760 -4.16 18.32 14.88
N PRO A 761 -3.27 17.43 15.34
CA PRO A 761 -2.97 16.18 14.64
C PRO A 761 -4.12 15.16 14.70
N ASN A 762 -5.09 15.32 15.61
CA ASN A 762 -6.22 14.41 15.71
C ASN A 762 -7.49 15.15 16.13
N ARG A 763 -8.32 15.46 15.13
CA ARG A 763 -9.61 16.14 15.34
C ARG A 763 -10.66 15.30 16.09
N GLN A 764 -10.57 13.98 16.04
CA GLN A 764 -11.54 13.10 16.71
C GLN A 764 -11.22 12.93 18.20
N GLY A 765 -9.96 13.11 18.60
CA GLY A 765 -9.49 12.97 19.98
C GLY A 765 -9.28 11.53 20.45
N ASP A 766 -9.77 10.55 19.69
CA ASP A 766 -9.57 9.13 19.92
C ASP A 766 -8.81 8.51 18.72
N VAL A 767 -8.02 7.47 18.99
CA VAL A 767 -7.29 6.69 17.98
C VAL A 767 -7.34 5.21 18.38
N TYR A 768 -7.41 4.34 17.38
CA TYR A 768 -7.43 2.90 17.59
C TYR A 768 -6.03 2.34 17.30
N ILE A 769 -5.44 1.61 18.25
CA ILE A 769 -4.20 0.85 17.99
C ILE A 769 -4.54 -0.35 17.11
N ASP A 770 -5.70 -0.95 17.35
CA ASP A 770 -6.30 -2.02 16.56
C ASP A 770 -7.82 -1.82 16.59
N ASP A 771 -8.48 -1.97 15.45
CA ASP A 771 -9.95 -1.91 15.33
C ASP A 771 -10.61 -3.29 15.39
N TYR A 772 -9.80 -4.36 15.36
CA TYR A 772 -10.20 -5.76 15.26
C TYR A 772 -11.14 -6.05 14.07
N ASP A 773 -11.14 -5.19 13.03
CA ASP A 773 -11.89 -5.41 11.79
C ASP A 773 -11.12 -6.29 10.79
N GLY A 774 -9.80 -6.47 11.00
CA GLY A 774 -8.98 -7.42 10.26
C GLY A 774 -9.47 -8.86 10.43
N LEU A 775 -9.80 -9.52 9.32
CA LEU A 775 -10.28 -10.90 9.32
C LEU A 775 -9.11 -11.88 9.53
N ASN A 776 -8.98 -12.43 10.74
CA ASN A 776 -8.23 -13.68 10.97
C ASN A 776 -9.11 -14.90 10.64
N ALA A 777 -9.64 -14.94 9.41
CA ALA A 777 -10.50 -16.01 8.95
C ALA A 777 -9.70 -17.03 8.14
N ARG A 778 -9.77 -18.32 8.52
CA ARG A 778 -9.39 -19.41 7.62
C ARG A 778 -10.57 -19.72 6.73
N ASN A 779 -10.44 -19.46 5.44
CA ASN A 779 -11.50 -19.73 4.49
C ASN A 779 -11.58 -21.24 4.24
N LEU A 780 -12.57 -21.90 4.86
CA LEU A 780 -12.88 -23.29 4.59
C LEU A 780 -14.01 -23.33 3.57
N SER A 781 -13.70 -23.72 2.34
CA SER A 781 -14.74 -23.86 1.33
C SER A 781 -15.78 -24.90 1.73
N LEU A 782 -17.04 -24.55 1.52
CA LEU A 782 -18.19 -25.42 1.77
C LEU A 782 -18.69 -26.08 0.48
N GLN A 783 -17.92 -25.99 -0.61
CA GLN A 783 -18.28 -26.56 -1.90
C GLN A 783 -17.92 -28.06 -1.95
N SER A 784 -18.89 -28.92 -2.27
CA SER A 784 -18.71 -30.37 -2.10
C SER A 784 -17.58 -30.99 -2.93
N HIS A 785 -17.19 -30.39 -4.06
CA HIS A 785 -16.14 -30.89 -4.93
C HIS A 785 -14.73 -30.66 -4.39
N GLU A 786 -14.54 -29.72 -3.46
CA GLU A 786 -13.26 -29.50 -2.77
C GLU A 786 -13.05 -30.51 -1.64
N TRP A 787 -14.12 -31.19 -1.22
CA TRP A 787 -14.07 -32.23 -0.20
C TRP A 787 -13.94 -33.61 -0.83
N ARG A 788 -13.05 -34.42 -0.27
CA ARG A 788 -12.78 -35.80 -0.68
C ARG A 788 -12.82 -36.74 0.51
N ARG A 789 -12.95 -38.05 0.27
CA ARG A 789 -12.82 -39.04 1.36
C ARG A 789 -11.43 -38.92 1.98
N GLY A 790 -11.40 -38.78 3.30
CA GLY A 790 -10.16 -38.81 4.07
C GLY A 790 -9.72 -40.24 4.39
N SER A 791 -8.45 -40.40 4.73
CA SER A 791 -7.93 -41.66 5.28
C SER A 791 -8.46 -41.90 6.70
N ALA A 792 -8.25 -43.11 7.22
CA ALA A 792 -8.38 -43.37 8.65
C ALA A 792 -7.48 -42.41 9.43
N ALA A 793 -8.00 -41.84 10.52
CA ALA A 793 -7.19 -41.03 11.41
C ALA A 793 -6.11 -41.92 12.05
N ALA A 794 -4.86 -41.45 12.07
CA ALA A 794 -3.75 -42.20 12.65
C ALA A 794 -3.90 -42.35 14.18
N PHE A 795 -4.56 -41.37 14.81
CA PHE A 795 -4.80 -41.30 16.25
C PHE A 795 -6.26 -40.94 16.49
N HIS A 796 -6.85 -41.44 17.57
CA HIS A 796 -8.24 -41.18 17.96
C HIS A 796 -8.35 -40.71 19.41
N ASP A 797 -7.30 -40.05 19.90
CA ASP A 797 -7.19 -39.52 21.25
C ASP A 797 -8.36 -38.56 21.55
N GLY A 798 -9.04 -38.78 22.67
CA GLY A 798 -10.23 -38.02 23.08
C GLY A 798 -11.54 -38.45 22.39
N ALA A 799 -11.49 -39.40 21.45
CA ALA A 799 -12.65 -39.97 20.76
C ALA A 799 -12.80 -41.48 20.96
N GLU A 800 -12.06 -42.10 21.87
CA GLU A 800 -12.08 -43.54 22.18
C GLU A 800 -13.45 -44.01 22.68
N GLY A 801 -14.23 -43.09 23.25
CA GLY A 801 -15.60 -43.33 23.71
C GLY A 801 -16.66 -43.37 22.60
N VAL A 802 -16.34 -42.88 21.40
CA VAL A 802 -17.30 -42.75 20.28
C VAL A 802 -16.85 -43.45 19.01
N LEU A 803 -15.54 -43.55 18.78
CA LEU A 803 -14.94 -44.27 17.67
C LEU A 803 -14.65 -45.74 18.03
N PRO A 804 -14.49 -46.60 17.02
CA PRO A 804 -13.93 -47.94 17.20
C PRO A 804 -12.46 -47.88 17.64
N ALA A 805 -12.00 -48.90 18.38
CA ALA A 805 -10.60 -49.00 18.81
C ALA A 805 -9.60 -49.14 17.64
N LEU A 806 -10.06 -49.67 16.50
CA LEU A 806 -9.29 -49.76 15.26
C LEU A 806 -10.11 -49.19 14.12
N LEU A 807 -9.62 -48.15 13.45
CA LEU A 807 -10.26 -47.58 12.27
C LEU A 807 -9.83 -48.40 11.04
N SER A 808 -10.75 -49.17 10.47
CA SER A 808 -10.49 -50.09 9.35
C SER A 808 -11.58 -50.01 8.28
N ALA A 809 -11.39 -50.69 7.14
CA ALA A 809 -12.41 -50.76 6.11
C ALA A 809 -13.70 -51.49 6.56
N ASP A 810 -13.61 -52.34 7.59
CA ASP A 810 -14.73 -53.17 8.05
C ASP A 810 -15.77 -52.37 8.84
N ASN A 811 -15.34 -51.36 9.58
CA ASN A 811 -16.20 -50.46 10.35
C ASN A 811 -16.32 -49.08 9.71
N LEU A 812 -16.14 -49.01 8.40
CA LEU A 812 -16.34 -47.80 7.62
C LEU A 812 -17.85 -47.55 7.42
N ALA A 813 -18.34 -46.46 8.00
CA ALA A 813 -19.71 -45.98 7.82
C ALA A 813 -19.89 -45.30 6.44
N GLU A 814 -21.14 -45.21 5.98
CA GLU A 814 -21.50 -44.51 4.76
C GLU A 814 -21.53 -43.00 4.99
N LEU A 815 -20.71 -42.26 4.22
CA LEU A 815 -20.64 -40.81 4.25
C LEU A 815 -20.99 -40.23 2.90
N ALA A 816 -21.92 -39.28 2.90
CA ALA A 816 -22.27 -38.46 1.74
C ALA A 816 -22.25 -36.99 2.15
N TRP A 817 -21.72 -36.13 1.28
CA TRP A 817 -21.76 -34.69 1.46
C TRP A 817 -22.21 -34.01 0.17
N GLN A 818 -22.90 -32.88 0.31
CA GLN A 818 -23.37 -32.08 -0.83
C GLN A 818 -23.51 -30.61 -0.40
N HIS A 819 -23.32 -29.69 -1.35
CA HIS A 819 -23.56 -28.26 -1.14
C HIS A 819 -24.74 -27.72 -1.95
N THR A 820 -25.40 -28.60 -2.72
CA THR A 820 -26.54 -28.30 -3.58
C THR A 820 -27.79 -29.05 -3.12
N TRP A 821 -28.97 -28.48 -3.40
CA TRP A 821 -30.27 -29.13 -3.18
C TRP A 821 -31.28 -28.69 -4.22
N ILE A 822 -32.32 -29.50 -4.29
CA ILE A 822 -33.46 -29.27 -5.17
C ILE A 822 -34.51 -28.49 -4.38
N ARG A 823 -35.00 -27.37 -4.93
CA ARG A 823 -36.23 -26.75 -4.42
C ARG A 823 -37.41 -27.35 -5.15
N GLU A 824 -38.48 -27.62 -4.42
CA GLU A 824 -39.76 -28.05 -4.98
C GLU A 824 -40.77 -26.90 -4.87
N ASP A 825 -41.66 -26.77 -5.86
CA ASP A 825 -42.82 -25.90 -5.79
C ASP A 825 -43.86 -26.46 -4.80
N VAL A 826 -44.90 -25.69 -4.50
CA VAL A 826 -46.06 -26.08 -3.69
C VAL A 826 -46.75 -27.35 -4.24
N GLY A 827 -46.57 -27.63 -5.54
CA GLY A 827 -47.03 -28.86 -6.21
C GLY A 827 -46.08 -30.07 -6.15
N GLY A 828 -44.87 -29.92 -5.58
CA GLY A 828 -43.84 -30.97 -5.53
C GLY A 828 -42.93 -31.05 -6.78
N ASP A 829 -43.11 -30.18 -7.76
CA ASP A 829 -42.28 -30.13 -8.96
C ASP A 829 -40.95 -29.40 -8.69
N SER A 830 -39.85 -29.92 -9.23
CA SER A 830 -38.52 -29.33 -9.07
C SER A 830 -38.41 -27.96 -9.74
N LEU A 831 -38.01 -26.95 -8.97
CA LEU A 831 -37.68 -25.59 -9.40
C LEU A 831 -36.20 -25.42 -9.80
N GLY A 832 -35.42 -26.51 -9.81
CA GLY A 832 -33.99 -26.52 -10.12
C GLY A 832 -33.07 -26.82 -8.93
N VAL A 833 -31.76 -26.89 -9.20
CA VAL A 833 -30.69 -27.13 -8.24
C VAL A 833 -30.12 -25.78 -7.78
N PHE A 834 -30.11 -25.53 -6.48
CA PHE A 834 -29.66 -24.28 -5.86
C PHE A 834 -28.42 -24.51 -5.00
N GLN A 835 -27.60 -23.45 -4.86
CA GLN A 835 -26.53 -23.34 -3.87
C GLN A 835 -26.92 -22.34 -2.78
N GLY A 836 -26.45 -22.57 -1.56
CA GLY A 836 -26.51 -21.68 -0.39
C GLY A 836 -27.81 -21.63 0.43
N PHE A 837 -27.75 -22.00 1.73
CA PHE A 837 -28.90 -22.58 2.47
C PHE A 837 -29.97 -21.52 2.73
N ASN A 838 -29.48 -20.38 3.17
CA ASN A 838 -30.25 -19.31 3.75
C ASN A 838 -29.83 -18.01 3.03
N PRO A 839 -30.76 -17.12 2.65
CA PRO A 839 -30.37 -15.73 2.36
C PRO A 839 -29.60 -15.17 3.55
N ASN A 840 -28.61 -14.29 3.34
CA ASN A 840 -27.76 -13.78 4.43
C ASN A 840 -28.57 -13.25 5.63
N ALA A 841 -29.76 -12.69 5.38
CA ALA A 841 -30.68 -12.23 6.42
C ALA A 841 -31.20 -13.32 7.39
N GLU A 842 -31.14 -14.60 7.00
CA GLU A 842 -31.48 -15.74 7.87
C GLU A 842 -30.27 -16.25 8.68
N ILE A 843 -29.05 -15.88 8.30
CA ILE A 843 -27.80 -16.22 9.01
C ILE A 843 -27.41 -15.06 9.93
N ASP A 844 -27.34 -13.85 9.39
CA ASP A 844 -27.07 -12.62 10.13
C ASP A 844 -27.99 -11.47 9.67
N GLN A 845 -28.88 -11.05 10.56
CA GLN A 845 -29.83 -9.97 10.34
C GLN A 845 -29.19 -8.56 10.46
N GLN A 846 -27.97 -8.47 10.96
CA GLN A 846 -27.24 -7.20 11.12
C GLN A 846 -26.52 -6.80 9.83
N ILE A 847 -26.15 -7.76 8.99
CA ILE A 847 -25.52 -7.51 7.70
C ILE A 847 -26.56 -6.96 6.72
N ARG A 848 -26.37 -5.71 6.32
CA ARG A 848 -27.21 -5.04 5.31
C ARG A 848 -26.52 -5.07 3.96
N ALA A 849 -26.88 -6.06 3.13
CA ALA A 849 -26.43 -6.12 1.75
C ALA A 849 -27.31 -5.25 0.84
N THR A 850 -26.69 -4.56 -0.12
CA THR A 850 -27.36 -3.82 -1.20
C THR A 850 -27.04 -4.47 -2.54
N GLY A 851 -28.03 -4.75 -3.37
CA GLY A 851 -27.84 -5.43 -4.67
C GLY A 851 -28.29 -6.90 -4.66
N SER A 852 -27.71 -7.73 -5.54
CA SER A 852 -27.97 -9.17 -5.59
C SER A 852 -27.35 -9.87 -4.37
N VAL A 853 -28.20 -10.44 -3.52
CA VAL A 853 -27.75 -11.24 -2.38
C VAL A 853 -27.53 -12.67 -2.85
N LEU A 854 -26.26 -13.05 -3.02
CA LEU A 854 -25.89 -14.46 -3.19
C LEU A 854 -26.19 -15.19 -1.88
N ARG A 855 -26.76 -16.40 -1.98
CA ARG A 855 -26.98 -17.24 -0.81
C ARG A 855 -25.65 -17.80 -0.33
N GLU A 856 -25.41 -17.79 0.97
CA GLU A 856 -24.18 -18.35 1.54
C GLU A 856 -24.14 -19.88 1.39
N PRO A 857 -23.06 -20.45 0.83
CA PRO A 857 -22.92 -21.89 0.66
C PRO A 857 -22.98 -22.61 2.00
N GLY A 858 -23.54 -23.81 2.02
CA GLY A 858 -23.42 -24.70 3.17
C GLY A 858 -23.14 -26.12 2.73
N LEU A 859 -22.48 -26.89 3.59
CA LEU A 859 -22.12 -28.27 3.32
C LEU A 859 -23.00 -29.19 4.19
N PHE A 860 -23.91 -29.92 3.56
CA PHE A 860 -24.67 -30.96 4.25
C PHE A 860 -23.86 -32.24 4.29
N VAL A 861 -23.53 -32.71 5.49
CA VAL A 861 -22.81 -33.97 5.69
C VAL A 861 -23.77 -34.98 6.34
N ARG A 862 -23.96 -36.11 5.67
CA ARG A 862 -24.79 -37.21 6.15
C ARG A 862 -23.94 -38.45 6.37
N CYS A 863 -23.91 -38.92 7.61
CA CYS A 863 -23.32 -40.20 7.98
C CYS A 863 -24.43 -41.21 8.27
N ARG A 864 -24.28 -42.45 7.77
CA ARG A 864 -25.19 -43.57 8.02
C ARG A 864 -24.38 -44.85 8.33
N PRO A 865 -24.89 -45.75 9.19
CA PRO A 865 -24.35 -47.10 9.30
C PRO A 865 -24.42 -47.81 7.94
N LYS A 866 -23.50 -48.73 7.69
CA LYS A 866 -23.51 -49.52 6.47
C LYS A 866 -24.70 -50.48 6.50
N SER A 867 -25.29 -50.74 5.34
CA SER A 867 -26.41 -51.68 5.23
C SER A 867 -26.01 -53.07 5.76
N GLY A 868 -26.56 -53.47 6.91
CA GLY A 868 -26.28 -54.75 7.56
C GLY A 868 -25.55 -54.65 8.90
N ASP A 869 -25.12 -53.45 9.32
CA ASP A 869 -24.49 -53.23 10.62
C ASP A 869 -25.46 -53.50 11.77
N VAL A 870 -24.95 -54.06 12.87
CA VAL A 870 -25.76 -54.34 14.06
C VAL A 870 -26.02 -53.04 14.82
N ALA A 871 -27.27 -52.84 15.25
CA ALA A 871 -27.64 -51.67 16.05
C ALA A 871 -26.76 -51.56 17.31
N GLY A 872 -25.95 -50.50 17.39
CA GLY A 872 -25.02 -50.24 18.50
C GLY A 872 -23.53 -50.42 18.16
N GLU A 873 -23.19 -50.93 16.97
CA GLU A 873 -21.80 -50.94 16.50
C GLU A 873 -21.32 -49.52 16.15
N ARG A 874 -20.08 -49.22 16.56
CA ARG A 874 -19.42 -47.96 16.25
C ARG A 874 -18.81 -48.06 14.86
N GLY A 875 -19.04 -47.06 14.01
CA GLY A 875 -18.43 -46.92 12.71
C GLY A 875 -17.68 -45.59 12.58
N TRP A 876 -16.90 -45.45 11.52
CA TRP A 876 -16.19 -44.21 11.23
C TRP A 876 -16.25 -43.87 9.74
N SER A 877 -16.15 -42.59 9.42
CA SER A 877 -15.90 -42.10 8.06
C SER A 877 -15.08 -40.83 8.16
N SER A 878 -14.37 -40.49 7.10
CA SER A 878 -13.56 -39.27 7.06
C SER A 878 -13.80 -38.53 5.74
N VAL A 879 -13.86 -37.20 5.83
CA VAL A 879 -13.85 -36.29 4.69
C VAL A 879 -12.78 -35.23 4.97
N THR A 880 -12.02 -34.87 3.93
CA THR A 880 -10.87 -33.98 4.02
C THR A 880 -10.96 -32.95 2.90
N ASN A 881 -10.62 -31.70 3.21
CA ASN A 881 -10.33 -30.63 2.28
C ASN A 881 -8.82 -30.30 2.36
N VAL A 882 -8.24 -29.76 1.29
CA VAL A 882 -6.89 -29.18 1.29
C VAL A 882 -7.08 -27.66 1.34
N LEU A 883 -6.66 -27.04 2.45
CA LEU A 883 -6.72 -25.60 2.64
C LEU A 883 -5.60 -24.89 1.88
#